data_AF-A0A2T6NEZ4-F1
#
_entry.id   AF-A0A2T6NEZ4-F1
#
_cell.length_a   1.000
_cell.length_b   1.000
_cell.length_c   1.000
_cell.angle_alpha   90.00
_cell.angle_beta   90.00
_cell.angle_gamma   90.00
#
_symmetry.space_group_name_H-M   'P 1'
#
loop_
_entity.id
_entity.type
_entity.pdbx_description
1 polymer ?
#
loop_
_entity_poly.entity_id
_entity_poly.type
_entity_poly.pdbx_seq_one_letter_code
_entity_poly.pdbx_strand_id
1 'polypeptide(L)'
;MIVMMDASELSELAFFQDIDRDVIDFLAKGSEVRQMDQGEILLHQHDRAIALYFLATGKVQFLIHVAGMDDLLVGTDSEVGALIGWSVFRAPYRHTVTVRCETECSFIRIPRTLLTELMGGSPLIAYTLLRRVAIVLAHRLENNRDRLIASSGVEGRNMVEPAAAMRTRGSNPLVEFENLGSDQESTFRFLRHVTFFEAMSDHHLRSMLSLGQMIRVNPGTTLFQQGGEAEKFYLLVSGRIELWYCSSDGKICFFLNSLESTGQAFGWSALVEPNHYQVSAIASDSVCALVFTAEALTALCHREPLFATELMERVIWLIGNRLRMARTQLIARRYHKETLAVTALLEQNAATLHVTSPLHKIPYLLENRLTLSDAFGTLELIRNHGEDENERNLARLSLDILEKVHDELHFYQGLQRIYESVANAPEDQTPREVRHHCMRTFRALFEQTHYNVAGEEHLPDSSGHLFIMNHLENHTDNMLPNDFRLTLDTHFVSSMVIYPKYHEAPIRVVKKPELDWYGFQQYFDRLEYLYVYPGEVDEEDRDHHLTREQRNRQFIEQALERLQQGDNIIICPEGRCYYTEESPGPFKAGVFRLALAADIEPLIVPIAVANFDKRLTRTCTAATVFPPFKVSDYINDPDDAESLSEFILTVNEWYKDYVKQAIELTQRCEKAL
;
A
#
# COMPACT_ATOMS: atom_id res chain seq x y z
N MET A 1 16.48 -40.42 19.01
CA MET A 1 17.39 -41.56 18.76
C MET A 1 18.14 -41.20 17.48
N ILE A 2 19.46 -41.02 17.51
CA ILE A 2 20.23 -40.63 16.31
C ILE A 2 20.30 -41.87 15.41
N VAL A 3 19.47 -41.89 14.37
CA VAL A 3 19.55 -42.91 13.32
C VAL A 3 20.54 -42.38 12.30
N MET A 4 21.68 -43.06 12.13
CA MET A 4 22.63 -42.73 11.06
C MET A 4 21.96 -43.03 9.73
N MET A 5 22.05 -42.08 8.81
CA MET A 5 21.39 -42.13 7.51
C MET A 5 22.15 -43.04 6.54
N ASP A 6 21.43 -43.79 5.70
CA ASP A 6 22.04 -44.52 4.59
C ASP A 6 22.40 -43.54 3.45
N ALA A 7 23.57 -43.73 2.85
CA ALA A 7 24.02 -42.96 1.69
C ALA A 7 23.06 -43.12 0.49
N SER A 8 22.37 -44.26 0.40
CA SER A 8 21.36 -44.52 -0.63
C SER A 8 20.21 -43.49 -0.56
N GLU A 9 19.66 -43.24 0.63
CA GLU A 9 18.56 -42.27 0.85
C GLU A 9 18.95 -40.84 0.48
N LEU A 10 20.22 -40.46 0.69
CA LEU A 10 20.70 -39.10 0.37
C LEU A 10 20.87 -38.92 -1.13
N SER A 11 21.33 -39.97 -1.83
CA SER A 11 21.55 -39.97 -3.28
C SER A 11 20.26 -39.91 -4.10
N GLU A 12 19.12 -40.34 -3.52
CA GLU A 12 17.80 -40.30 -4.18
C GLU A 12 17.22 -38.88 -4.26
N LEU A 13 17.69 -37.95 -3.44
CA LEU A 13 17.22 -36.56 -3.50
C LEU A 13 17.73 -35.89 -4.78
N ALA A 14 16.83 -35.24 -5.53
CA ALA A 14 17.17 -34.49 -6.74
C ALA A 14 18.29 -33.45 -6.50
N PHE A 15 18.37 -32.88 -5.29
CA PHE A 15 19.43 -31.96 -4.89
C PHE A 15 20.84 -32.60 -4.90
N PHE A 16 20.96 -33.92 -4.77
CA PHE A 16 22.24 -34.65 -4.72
C PHE A 16 22.50 -35.53 -5.95
N GLN A 17 21.61 -35.53 -6.94
CA GLN A 17 21.78 -36.25 -8.20
C GLN A 17 23.11 -35.89 -8.87
N ASP A 18 23.86 -36.84 -9.44
CA ASP A 18 25.15 -36.60 -10.11
C ASP A 18 26.28 -36.01 -9.23
N ILE A 19 26.12 -36.01 -7.91
CA ILE A 19 27.23 -35.73 -6.99
C ILE A 19 28.01 -37.02 -6.74
N ASP A 20 29.34 -36.88 -6.67
CA ASP A 20 30.24 -38.02 -6.53
C ASP A 20 29.95 -38.85 -5.26
N ARG A 21 30.07 -40.17 -5.36
CA ARG A 21 29.62 -41.09 -4.31
C ARG A 21 30.38 -40.88 -2.99
N ASP A 22 31.66 -40.57 -3.07
CA ASP A 22 32.49 -40.30 -1.88
C ASP A 22 31.99 -39.06 -1.11
N VAL A 23 31.45 -38.07 -1.81
CA VAL A 23 30.85 -36.87 -1.22
C VAL A 23 29.53 -37.21 -0.53
N ILE A 24 28.70 -38.02 -1.18
CA ILE A 24 27.45 -38.51 -0.59
C ILE A 24 27.72 -39.34 0.66
N ASP A 25 28.68 -40.26 0.61
CA ASP A 25 29.07 -41.08 1.76
C ASP A 25 29.62 -40.21 2.91
N PHE A 26 30.37 -39.15 2.61
CA PHE A 26 30.84 -38.19 3.60
C PHE A 26 29.68 -37.43 4.26
N LEU A 27 28.74 -36.91 3.46
CA LEU A 27 27.57 -36.20 3.96
C LEU A 27 26.67 -37.12 4.80
N ALA A 28 26.39 -38.34 4.32
CA ALA A 28 25.53 -39.31 4.99
C ALA A 28 26.06 -39.68 6.38
N LYS A 29 27.38 -39.91 6.51
CA LYS A 29 28.03 -40.21 7.82
C LYS A 29 27.84 -39.12 8.86
N GLY A 30 27.75 -37.85 8.44
CA GLY A 30 27.57 -36.70 9.32
C GLY A 30 26.14 -36.16 9.38
N SER A 31 25.19 -36.80 8.70
CA SER A 31 23.79 -36.40 8.66
C SER A 31 22.93 -37.24 9.59
N GLU A 32 21.84 -36.66 10.07
CA GLU A 32 20.90 -37.34 10.96
C GLU A 32 19.46 -37.16 10.50
N VAL A 33 18.62 -38.17 10.75
CA VAL A 33 17.17 -38.07 10.54
C VAL A 33 16.51 -37.54 11.80
N ARG A 34 15.71 -36.47 11.64
CA ARG A 34 14.96 -35.82 12.72
C ARG A 34 13.46 -35.94 12.45
N GLN A 35 12.76 -36.67 13.31
CA GLN A 35 11.30 -36.71 13.35
C GLN A 35 10.77 -35.57 14.20
N MET A 36 9.68 -34.97 13.77
CA MET A 36 9.02 -33.85 14.44
C MET A 36 7.51 -33.99 14.35
N ASP A 37 6.84 -33.75 15.48
CA ASP A 37 5.39 -33.84 15.57
C ASP A 37 4.72 -32.63 14.88
N GLN A 38 3.43 -32.79 14.58
CA GLN A 38 2.62 -31.68 14.08
C GLN A 38 2.67 -30.48 15.04
N GLY A 39 2.88 -29.28 14.48
CA GLY A 39 2.94 -28.02 15.23
C GLY A 39 4.33 -27.68 15.77
N GLU A 40 5.28 -28.61 15.78
CA GLU A 40 6.65 -28.32 16.21
C GLU A 40 7.39 -27.38 15.26
N ILE A 41 8.24 -26.53 15.82
CA ILE A 41 9.04 -25.55 15.08
C ILE A 41 10.43 -26.13 14.80
N LEU A 42 10.75 -26.28 13.51
CA LEU A 42 12.07 -26.77 13.05
C LEU A 42 13.16 -25.72 13.26
N LEU A 43 12.86 -24.46 12.93
CA LEU A 43 13.76 -23.32 13.07
C LEU A 43 12.96 -22.03 13.28
N HIS A 44 13.51 -21.09 14.05
CA HIS A 44 12.91 -19.77 14.26
C HIS A 44 13.57 -18.72 13.37
N GLN A 45 12.77 -17.74 12.96
CA GLN A 45 13.28 -16.51 12.35
C GLN A 45 14.34 -15.86 13.26
N HIS A 46 15.39 -15.29 12.66
CA HIS A 46 16.52 -14.66 13.35
C HIS A 46 17.43 -15.59 14.17
N ASP A 47 17.12 -16.87 14.31
CA ASP A 47 18.06 -17.80 14.92
C ASP A 47 19.28 -18.03 14.02
N ARG A 48 20.40 -18.36 14.66
CA ARG A 48 21.63 -18.74 13.94
C ARG A 48 21.38 -20.00 13.12
N ALA A 49 21.68 -19.92 11.83
CA ALA A 49 21.61 -21.06 10.92
C ALA A 49 22.78 -22.01 11.18
N ILE A 50 22.48 -23.16 11.79
CA ILE A 50 23.48 -24.17 12.19
C ILE A 50 23.44 -25.46 11.36
N ALA A 51 22.41 -25.65 10.54
CA ALA A 51 22.25 -26.83 9.70
C ALA A 51 21.35 -26.54 8.49
N LEU A 52 21.54 -27.37 7.47
CA LEU A 52 20.68 -27.50 6.30
C LEU A 52 19.75 -28.69 6.52
N TYR A 53 18.53 -28.61 6.00
CA TYR A 53 17.51 -29.64 6.17
C TYR A 53 16.90 -30.00 4.82
N PHE A 54 16.55 -31.27 4.63
CA PHE A 54 15.73 -31.73 3.52
C PHE A 54 14.48 -32.42 4.08
N LEU A 55 13.31 -32.04 3.60
CA LEU A 55 12.06 -32.67 3.99
C LEU A 55 11.99 -34.08 3.40
N ALA A 56 12.01 -35.13 4.22
CA ALA A 56 11.86 -36.51 3.76
C ALA A 56 10.38 -36.89 3.64
N THR A 57 9.55 -36.51 4.62
CA THR A 57 8.10 -36.71 4.61
C THR A 57 7.40 -35.58 5.38
N GLY A 58 6.12 -35.34 5.06
CA GLY A 58 5.28 -34.37 5.76
C GLY A 58 5.08 -33.07 4.98
N LYS A 59 4.58 -32.04 5.68
CA LYS A 59 4.31 -30.72 5.14
C LYS A 59 4.71 -29.65 6.14
N VAL A 60 5.36 -28.59 5.66
CA VAL A 60 5.82 -27.46 6.48
C VAL A 60 5.19 -26.14 6.06
N GLN A 61 5.15 -25.21 7.01
CA GLN A 61 4.76 -23.81 6.86
C GLN A 61 5.97 -22.90 7.05
N PHE A 62 6.12 -21.91 6.17
CA PHE A 62 7.04 -20.79 6.33
C PHE A 62 6.29 -19.59 6.88
N LEU A 63 6.75 -19.09 8.01
CA LEU A 63 6.09 -18.06 8.80
C LEU A 63 7.03 -16.85 8.98
N ILE A 64 6.46 -15.65 8.97
CA ILE A 64 7.15 -14.42 9.37
C ILE A 64 6.52 -13.93 10.67
N HIS A 65 7.33 -13.85 11.70
CA HIS A 65 6.96 -13.23 12.95
C HIS A 65 7.14 -11.71 12.82
N VAL A 66 6.13 -10.97 13.31
CA VAL A 66 6.14 -9.51 13.42
C VAL A 66 5.70 -9.20 14.85
N ALA A 67 6.45 -8.35 15.54
CA ALA A 67 6.15 -8.03 16.93
C ALA A 67 4.69 -7.58 17.10
N GLY A 68 4.00 -8.13 18.11
CA GLY A 68 2.60 -7.79 18.41
C GLY A 68 1.56 -8.52 17.56
N MET A 69 1.93 -9.51 16.75
CA MET A 69 1.00 -10.30 15.93
C MET A 69 1.23 -11.81 15.99
N ASP A 70 0.22 -12.54 15.53
CA ASP A 70 0.35 -13.95 15.17
C ASP A 70 1.26 -14.13 13.94
N ASP A 71 1.90 -15.29 13.88
CA ASP A 71 2.80 -15.68 12.79
C ASP A 71 2.11 -15.63 11.42
N LEU A 72 2.70 -14.88 10.48
CA LEU A 72 2.13 -14.65 9.16
C LEU A 72 2.60 -15.72 8.17
N LEU A 73 1.65 -16.44 7.56
CA LEU A 73 1.93 -17.49 6.59
C LEU A 73 2.36 -16.92 5.23
N VAL A 74 3.63 -17.15 4.88
CA VAL A 74 4.22 -16.73 3.59
C VAL A 74 4.46 -17.89 2.62
N GLY A 75 4.29 -19.12 3.08
CA GLY A 75 4.25 -20.28 2.20
C GLY A 75 4.17 -21.63 2.87
N THR A 76 4.01 -22.66 2.06
CA THR A 76 4.09 -24.07 2.47
C THR A 76 4.97 -24.86 1.52
N ASP A 77 5.51 -25.97 1.99
CA ASP A 77 6.25 -26.97 1.20
C ASP A 77 5.85 -28.37 1.65
N SER A 78 5.68 -29.28 0.70
CA SER A 78 5.43 -30.72 0.96
C SER A 78 6.19 -31.60 -0.01
N GLU A 79 7.13 -31.03 -0.76
CA GLU A 79 7.93 -31.77 -1.72
C GLU A 79 9.01 -32.58 -0.99
N VAL A 80 9.13 -33.86 -1.34
CA VAL A 80 10.22 -34.70 -0.85
C VAL A 80 11.54 -34.16 -1.39
N GLY A 81 12.49 -33.89 -0.49
CA GLY A 81 13.74 -33.21 -0.81
C GLY A 81 13.65 -31.68 -0.74
N ALA A 82 12.55 -31.09 -0.24
CA ALA A 82 12.47 -29.64 -0.08
C ALA A 82 13.58 -29.11 0.85
N LEU A 83 14.42 -28.22 0.31
CA LEU A 83 15.58 -27.64 0.99
C LEU A 83 15.16 -26.59 2.03
N ILE A 84 15.49 -26.76 3.31
CA ILE A 84 15.18 -25.81 4.38
C ILE A 84 16.48 -25.42 5.11
N GLY A 85 16.56 -24.20 5.65
CA GLY A 85 17.76 -23.75 6.36
C GLY A 85 18.91 -23.26 5.47
N TRP A 86 18.65 -22.96 4.20
CA TRP A 86 19.64 -22.43 3.23
C TRP A 86 20.41 -21.17 3.71
N SER A 87 19.92 -20.47 4.73
CA SER A 87 20.61 -19.36 5.38
C SER A 87 22.00 -19.72 5.92
N VAL A 88 22.35 -21.01 6.04
CA VAL A 88 23.72 -21.47 6.33
C VAL A 88 24.76 -21.01 5.29
N PHE A 89 24.34 -20.68 4.07
CA PHE A 89 25.18 -20.19 2.96
C PHE A 89 25.20 -18.67 2.83
N ARG A 90 24.53 -17.93 3.73
CA ARG A 90 24.40 -16.47 3.64
C ARG A 90 24.78 -15.82 4.98
N ALA A 91 25.87 -15.07 5.01
CA ALA A 91 26.23 -14.24 6.17
C ALA A 91 25.09 -13.23 6.48
N PRO A 92 24.77 -12.99 7.77
CA PRO A 92 25.43 -13.44 9.01
C PRO A 92 24.95 -14.81 9.55
N TYR A 93 24.48 -15.70 8.68
CA TYR A 93 23.99 -17.05 9.00
C TYR A 93 22.80 -17.00 9.96
N ARG A 94 21.74 -16.33 9.50
CA ARG A 94 20.52 -16.10 10.28
C ARG A 94 19.29 -16.47 9.45
N HIS A 95 18.39 -17.22 10.05
CA HIS A 95 17.16 -17.64 9.39
C HIS A 95 16.27 -16.44 9.08
N THR A 96 15.66 -16.46 7.90
CA THR A 96 14.83 -15.35 7.41
C THR A 96 13.34 -15.55 7.71
N VAL A 97 12.95 -16.74 8.16
CA VAL A 97 11.57 -17.17 8.43
C VAL A 97 11.59 -18.22 9.54
N THR A 98 10.47 -18.38 10.23
CA THR A 98 10.18 -19.55 11.08
C THR A 98 9.64 -20.69 10.20
N VAL A 99 9.99 -21.94 10.52
CA VAL A 99 9.44 -23.12 9.85
C VAL A 99 8.75 -24.01 10.86
N ARG A 100 7.46 -24.26 10.65
CA ARG A 100 6.62 -25.10 11.52
C ARG A 100 6.10 -26.31 10.75
N CYS A 101 6.05 -27.46 11.41
CA CYS A 101 5.48 -28.68 10.85
C CYS A 101 3.95 -28.56 10.82
N GLU A 102 3.34 -28.61 9.62
CA GLU A 102 1.88 -28.61 9.45
C GLU A 102 1.30 -30.01 9.70
N THR A 103 2.07 -31.04 9.38
CA THR A 103 1.83 -32.45 9.71
C THR A 103 3.02 -32.98 10.50
N GLU A 104 2.97 -34.24 10.94
CA GLU A 104 4.20 -34.95 11.33
C GLU A 104 5.20 -34.90 10.16
N CYS A 105 6.47 -34.60 10.47
CA CYS A 105 7.52 -34.39 9.47
C CYS A 105 8.79 -35.15 9.83
N SER A 106 9.44 -35.70 8.80
CA SER A 106 10.79 -36.24 8.88
C SER A 106 11.74 -35.34 8.10
N PHE A 107 12.88 -35.00 8.68
CA PHE A 107 13.91 -34.19 8.04
C PHE A 107 15.26 -34.90 8.05
N ILE A 108 15.98 -34.79 6.94
CA ILE A 108 17.41 -35.08 6.89
C ILE A 108 18.15 -33.80 7.26
N ARG A 109 18.87 -33.82 8.38
CA ARG A 109 19.65 -32.68 8.89
C ARG A 109 21.13 -32.86 8.56
N ILE A 110 21.69 -31.88 7.86
CA ILE A 110 23.12 -31.78 7.52
C ILE A 110 23.74 -30.61 8.31
N PRO A 111 24.65 -30.87 9.25
CA PRO A 111 25.31 -29.82 10.03
C PRO A 111 26.09 -28.83 9.15
N ARG A 112 26.05 -27.54 9.49
CA ARG A 112 26.84 -26.50 8.79
C ARG A 112 28.34 -26.77 8.86
N THR A 113 28.84 -27.35 9.95
CA THR A 113 30.26 -27.72 10.09
C THR A 113 30.69 -28.70 9.01
N LEU A 114 29.86 -29.69 8.72
CA LEU A 114 30.10 -30.69 7.68
C LEU A 114 30.11 -30.04 6.28
N LEU A 115 29.14 -29.16 6.01
CA LEU A 115 29.10 -28.38 4.76
C LEU A 115 30.35 -27.50 4.60
N THR A 116 30.80 -26.86 5.68
CA THR A 116 31.98 -25.98 5.67
C THR A 116 33.26 -26.76 5.39
N GLU A 117 33.41 -27.94 6.01
CA GLU A 117 34.55 -28.84 5.77
C GLU A 117 34.57 -29.33 4.31
N LEU A 118 33.42 -29.78 3.80
CA LEU A 118 33.30 -30.24 2.42
C LEU A 118 33.63 -29.13 1.42
N MET A 119 33.07 -27.94 1.62
CA MET A 119 33.30 -26.79 0.73
C MET A 119 34.75 -26.30 0.79
N GLY A 120 35.38 -26.34 1.96
CA GLY A 120 36.80 -25.99 2.14
C GLY A 120 37.75 -27.00 1.50
N GLY A 121 37.35 -28.27 1.38
CA GLY A 121 38.14 -29.33 0.76
C GLY A 121 38.12 -29.30 -0.77
N SER A 122 37.06 -28.77 -1.40
CA SER A 122 36.95 -28.69 -2.86
C SER A 122 36.06 -27.53 -3.32
N PRO A 123 36.64 -26.47 -3.93
CA PRO A 123 35.86 -25.36 -4.48
C PRO A 123 34.90 -25.79 -5.60
N LEU A 124 35.20 -26.86 -6.34
CA LEU A 124 34.30 -27.37 -7.37
C LEU A 124 33.02 -27.96 -6.77
N ILE A 125 33.15 -28.70 -5.67
CA ILE A 125 32.00 -29.23 -4.92
C ILE A 125 31.20 -28.08 -4.31
N ALA A 126 31.89 -27.09 -3.72
CA ALA A 126 31.27 -25.90 -3.16
C ALA A 126 30.42 -25.16 -4.20
N TYR A 127 31.00 -24.86 -5.36
CA TYR A 127 30.29 -24.22 -6.47
C TYR A 127 29.06 -25.04 -6.91
N THR A 128 29.19 -26.36 -7.05
CA THR A 128 28.09 -27.23 -7.45
C THR A 128 26.92 -27.18 -6.45
N LEU A 129 27.21 -27.25 -5.15
CA LEU A 129 26.18 -27.19 -4.10
C LEU A 129 25.50 -25.82 -4.06
N LEU A 130 26.27 -24.74 -4.08
CA LEU A 130 25.74 -23.38 -4.04
C LEU A 130 24.87 -23.08 -5.28
N ARG A 131 25.25 -23.58 -6.45
CA ARG A 131 24.45 -23.44 -7.67
C ARG A 131 23.07 -24.09 -7.52
N ARG A 132 22.99 -25.28 -6.92
CA ARG A 132 21.71 -25.95 -6.63
C ARG A 132 20.88 -25.18 -5.61
N VAL A 133 21.52 -24.60 -4.59
CA VAL A 133 20.84 -23.71 -3.64
C VAL A 133 20.25 -22.50 -4.36
N ALA A 134 21.01 -21.87 -5.27
CA ALA A 134 20.53 -20.73 -6.05
C ALA A 134 19.30 -21.07 -6.90
N ILE A 135 19.28 -22.24 -7.54
CA ILE A 135 18.12 -22.74 -8.31
C ILE A 135 16.89 -22.87 -7.41
N VAL A 136 17.03 -23.51 -6.24
CA VAL A 136 15.91 -23.66 -5.30
C VAL A 136 15.38 -22.30 -4.82
N LEU A 137 16.26 -21.33 -4.57
CA LEU A 137 15.86 -19.98 -4.17
C LEU A 137 15.18 -19.21 -5.30
N ALA A 138 15.64 -19.38 -6.53
CA ALA A 138 15.03 -18.78 -7.71
C ALA A 138 13.58 -19.27 -7.89
N HIS A 139 13.34 -20.58 -7.81
CA HIS A 139 11.99 -21.14 -7.88
C HIS A 139 11.11 -20.66 -6.71
N ARG A 140 11.65 -20.56 -5.50
CA ARG A 140 10.90 -20.03 -4.35
C ARG A 140 10.50 -18.57 -4.50
N LEU A 141 11.37 -17.76 -5.09
CA LEU A 141 11.10 -16.36 -5.38
C LEU A 141 9.98 -16.21 -6.42
N GLU A 142 10.04 -17.00 -7.49
CA GLU A 142 9.01 -17.05 -8.53
C GLU A 142 7.65 -17.47 -7.95
N ASN A 143 7.60 -18.60 -7.23
CA ASN A 143 6.39 -19.07 -6.53
C ASN A 143 5.81 -18.02 -5.57
N ASN A 144 6.66 -17.21 -4.93
CA ASN A 144 6.21 -16.15 -4.04
C ASN A 144 5.60 -14.96 -4.80
N ARG A 145 6.16 -14.61 -5.97
CA ARG A 145 5.59 -13.59 -6.87
C ARG A 145 4.26 -14.04 -7.46
N ASP A 146 4.10 -15.31 -7.83
CA ASP A 146 2.81 -15.84 -8.27
C ASP A 146 1.74 -15.75 -7.18
N ARG A 147 2.11 -16.04 -5.92
CA ARG A 147 1.22 -15.82 -4.78
C ARG A 147 0.89 -14.34 -4.57
N LEU A 148 1.85 -13.45 -4.82
CA LEU A 148 1.63 -12.00 -4.76
C LEU A 148 0.58 -11.58 -5.80
N ILE A 149 0.67 -12.04 -7.05
CA ILE A 149 -0.36 -11.83 -8.08
C ILE A 149 -1.72 -12.34 -7.60
N ALA A 150 -1.77 -13.60 -7.15
CA ALA A 150 -3.01 -14.22 -6.71
C ALA A 150 -3.67 -13.46 -5.54
N SER A 151 -2.87 -12.82 -4.68
CA SER A 151 -3.35 -11.99 -3.57
C SER A 151 -3.78 -10.56 -3.96
N SER A 152 -3.47 -10.10 -5.18
CA SER A 152 -3.60 -8.70 -5.58
C SER A 152 -5.00 -8.27 -6.05
N GLY A 153 -5.99 -9.17 -6.06
CA GLY A 153 -7.36 -8.82 -6.49
C GLY A 153 -7.43 -8.17 -7.89
N VAL A 154 -8.47 -7.36 -8.13
CA VAL A 154 -8.73 -6.66 -9.41
C VAL A 154 -7.73 -5.52 -9.69
N GLU A 155 -6.94 -5.10 -8.70
CA GLU A 155 -5.92 -4.04 -8.85
C GLU A 155 -4.73 -4.46 -9.72
N GLY A 156 -4.58 -5.75 -10.02
CA GLY A 156 -3.61 -6.26 -11.00
C GLY A 156 -4.07 -6.19 -12.46
N ARG A 157 -5.23 -5.60 -12.79
CA ARG A 157 -5.72 -5.58 -14.17
C ARG A 157 -5.15 -4.41 -14.97
N ASN A 158 -4.63 -4.76 -16.16
CA ASN A 158 -4.32 -3.87 -17.28
C ASN A 158 -3.18 -2.86 -17.12
N MET A 159 -2.17 -3.12 -16.30
CA MET A 159 -0.88 -2.47 -16.55
C MET A 159 -0.21 -3.19 -17.72
N VAL A 160 -0.26 -2.56 -18.89
CA VAL A 160 0.53 -2.99 -20.05
C VAL A 160 1.99 -2.74 -19.70
N GLU A 161 2.81 -3.79 -19.71
CA GLU A 161 4.27 -3.64 -19.62
C GLU A 161 4.69 -2.54 -20.62
N PRO A 162 5.40 -1.48 -20.22
CA PRO A 162 5.71 -0.34 -21.09
C PRO A 162 6.31 -0.74 -22.45
N ALA A 163 7.03 -1.87 -22.48
CA ALA A 163 7.57 -2.49 -23.69
C ALA A 163 6.51 -2.79 -24.77
N ALA A 164 5.29 -3.19 -24.39
CA ALA A 164 4.19 -3.42 -25.33
C ALA A 164 3.58 -2.12 -25.86
N ALA A 165 3.60 -1.03 -25.09
CA ALA A 165 3.21 0.30 -25.55
C ALA A 165 4.27 0.92 -26.50
N MET A 166 5.56 0.74 -26.24
CA MET A 166 6.64 1.31 -27.06
C MET A 166 6.85 0.63 -28.43
N ARG A 167 6.43 -0.63 -28.61
CA ARG A 167 6.40 -1.26 -29.96
C ARG A 167 5.56 -0.47 -30.97
N THR A 168 4.64 0.40 -30.52
CA THR A 168 3.80 1.24 -31.39
C THR A 168 4.46 2.56 -31.83
N ARG A 169 5.55 3.00 -31.18
CA ARG A 169 6.30 4.21 -31.53
C ARG A 169 7.68 3.80 -32.03
N GLY A 170 7.86 3.71 -33.35
CA GLY A 170 9.00 3.07 -34.03
C GLY A 170 10.38 3.73 -33.85
N SER A 171 10.85 3.89 -32.62
CA SER A 171 12.25 4.20 -32.29
C SER A 171 12.99 2.90 -31.96
N ASN A 172 13.98 2.53 -32.76
CA ASN A 172 14.92 1.48 -32.38
C ASN A 172 15.69 1.94 -31.13
N PRO A 173 15.67 1.19 -30.02
CA PRO A 173 16.48 1.53 -28.86
C PRO A 173 17.97 1.46 -29.23
N LEU A 174 18.66 2.59 -29.10
CA LEU A 174 20.11 2.66 -29.27
C LEU A 174 20.77 2.10 -28.00
N VAL A 175 21.54 1.03 -28.16
CA VAL A 175 22.46 0.53 -27.13
C VAL A 175 23.86 0.89 -27.59
N GLU A 176 24.50 1.81 -26.87
CA GLU A 176 25.89 2.19 -27.13
C GLU A 176 26.81 1.37 -26.22
N PHE A 177 27.76 0.66 -26.82
CA PHE A 177 28.79 -0.10 -26.12
C PHE A 177 30.05 0.74 -25.99
N GLU A 178 30.50 0.98 -24.76
CA GLU A 178 31.75 1.66 -24.47
C GLU A 178 32.77 0.65 -23.93
N ASN A 179 33.97 0.60 -24.55
CA ASN A 179 35.08 -0.16 -24.00
C ASN A 179 35.54 0.49 -22.69
N LEU A 180 35.83 -0.32 -21.66
CA LEU A 180 36.29 0.15 -20.35
C LEU A 180 37.61 0.98 -20.39
N GLY A 181 38.34 0.96 -21.50
CA GLY A 181 39.38 1.96 -21.85
C GLY A 181 40.43 2.24 -20.75
N SER A 182 40.90 3.50 -20.69
CA SER A 182 41.90 4.01 -19.74
C SER A 182 41.39 4.19 -18.30
N ASP A 183 40.15 3.78 -18.01
CA ASP A 183 39.47 4.03 -16.73
C ASP A 183 39.19 2.74 -15.92
N GLN A 184 39.96 1.68 -16.18
CA GLN A 184 39.88 0.41 -15.47
C GLN A 184 40.04 0.56 -13.94
N GLU A 185 40.85 1.52 -13.50
CA GLU A 185 41.09 1.74 -12.07
C GLU A 185 39.88 2.40 -11.37
N SER A 186 39.15 3.31 -12.03
CA SER A 186 37.91 3.85 -11.46
C SER A 186 36.82 2.77 -11.39
N THR A 187 36.71 1.94 -12.43
CA THR A 187 35.74 0.85 -12.50
C THR A 187 36.06 -0.23 -11.47
N PHE A 188 37.35 -0.54 -11.26
CA PHE A 188 37.79 -1.41 -10.19
C PHE A 188 37.41 -0.86 -8.81
N ARG A 189 37.63 0.44 -8.56
CA ARG A 189 37.18 1.09 -7.32
C ARG A 189 35.66 1.02 -7.18
N PHE A 190 34.91 1.22 -8.26
CA PHE A 190 33.46 1.04 -8.26
C PHE A 190 33.09 -0.39 -7.82
N LEU A 191 33.60 -1.42 -8.49
CA LEU A 191 33.36 -2.83 -8.15
C LEU A 191 33.67 -3.16 -6.68
N ARG A 192 34.74 -2.57 -6.13
CA ARG A 192 35.13 -2.75 -4.73
C ARG A 192 34.12 -2.18 -3.71
N HIS A 193 33.36 -1.16 -4.08
CA HIS A 193 32.32 -0.56 -3.22
C HIS A 193 30.91 -1.10 -3.51
N VAL A 194 30.75 -1.92 -4.56
CA VAL A 194 29.46 -2.54 -4.87
C VAL A 194 29.12 -3.55 -3.78
N THR A 195 28.00 -3.34 -3.09
CA THR A 195 27.48 -4.24 -2.05
C THR A 195 27.40 -5.69 -2.54
N PHE A 196 27.06 -5.94 -3.81
CA PHE A 196 27.04 -7.30 -4.37
C PHE A 196 28.40 -8.02 -4.32
N PHE A 197 29.55 -7.33 -4.28
CA PHE A 197 30.87 -7.96 -4.28
C PHE A 197 31.66 -7.85 -2.97
N GLU A 198 31.06 -7.36 -1.89
CA GLU A 198 31.74 -7.08 -0.61
C GLU A 198 32.63 -8.21 -0.06
N ALA A 199 32.27 -9.48 -0.32
CA ALA A 199 33.02 -10.65 0.15
C ALA A 199 34.06 -11.20 -0.86
N MET A 200 34.21 -10.58 -2.03
CA MET A 200 35.09 -11.07 -3.10
C MET A 200 36.50 -10.48 -3.00
N SER A 201 37.50 -11.28 -3.36
CA SER A 201 38.89 -10.81 -3.36
C SER A 201 39.18 -9.80 -4.46
N ASP A 202 40.13 -8.89 -4.23
CA ASP A 202 40.61 -7.93 -5.25
C ASP A 202 41.07 -8.63 -6.55
N HIS A 203 41.65 -9.83 -6.43
CA HIS A 203 42.06 -10.64 -7.58
C HIS A 203 40.84 -11.04 -8.42
N HIS A 204 39.82 -11.60 -7.79
CA HIS A 204 38.57 -12.01 -8.43
C HIS A 204 37.79 -10.82 -9.02
N LEU A 205 37.81 -9.67 -8.34
CA LEU A 205 37.22 -8.43 -8.86
C LEU A 205 37.93 -7.94 -10.14
N ARG A 206 39.26 -8.10 -10.23
CA ARG A 206 40.02 -7.80 -11.46
C ARG A 206 39.71 -8.81 -12.58
N SER A 207 39.55 -10.09 -12.25
CA SER A 207 39.07 -11.10 -13.21
C SER A 207 37.69 -10.73 -13.75
N MET A 208 36.75 -10.33 -12.86
CA MET A 208 35.42 -9.85 -13.24
C MET A 208 35.50 -8.62 -14.15
N LEU A 209 36.28 -7.60 -13.76
CA LEU A 209 36.46 -6.38 -14.54
C LEU A 209 36.89 -6.64 -15.98
N SER A 210 37.77 -7.62 -16.21
CA SER A 210 38.26 -7.97 -17.54
C SER A 210 37.18 -8.49 -18.50
N LEU A 211 36.04 -8.93 -17.96
CA LEU A 211 34.88 -9.44 -18.73
C LEU A 211 33.78 -8.38 -18.92
N GLY A 212 33.87 -7.25 -18.21
CA GLY A 212 32.82 -6.24 -18.18
C GLY A 212 32.78 -5.37 -19.44
N GLN A 213 31.59 -4.96 -19.85
CA GLN A 213 31.39 -3.95 -20.88
C GLN A 213 30.42 -2.88 -20.39
N MET A 214 30.74 -1.61 -20.61
CA MET A 214 29.83 -0.53 -20.25
C MET A 214 28.79 -0.35 -21.36
N ILE A 215 27.52 -0.25 -20.98
CA ILE A 215 26.43 0.08 -21.90
C ILE A 215 25.74 1.37 -21.46
N ARG A 216 25.24 2.12 -22.44
CA ARG A 216 24.27 3.19 -22.23
C ARG A 216 23.00 2.90 -23.00
N VAL A 217 21.87 3.07 -22.34
CA VAL A 217 20.53 2.85 -22.92
C VAL A 217 19.65 4.07 -22.66
N ASN A 218 18.82 4.37 -23.65
CA ASN A 218 17.86 5.48 -23.57
C ASN A 218 16.62 5.08 -22.77
N PRO A 219 15.90 6.07 -22.20
CA PRO A 219 14.60 5.83 -21.57
C PRO A 219 13.67 5.02 -22.47
N GLY A 220 12.95 4.10 -21.86
CA GLY A 220 12.03 3.16 -22.49
C GLY A 220 12.69 1.91 -23.11
N THR A 221 14.02 1.78 -23.05
CA THR A 221 14.70 0.59 -23.57
C THR A 221 14.44 -0.62 -22.66
N THR A 222 13.89 -1.70 -23.22
CA THR A 222 13.82 -3.00 -22.54
C THR A 222 15.19 -3.67 -22.59
N LEU A 223 15.82 -3.86 -21.44
CA LEU A 223 17.11 -4.57 -21.34
C LEU A 223 16.94 -6.08 -21.49
N PHE A 224 15.85 -6.63 -20.94
CA PHE A 224 15.43 -8.01 -21.13
C PHE A 224 13.96 -8.20 -20.74
N GLN A 225 13.36 -9.27 -21.25
CA GLN A 225 11.95 -9.61 -21.02
C GLN A 225 11.83 -10.91 -20.22
N GLN A 226 10.83 -10.97 -19.33
CA GLN A 226 10.48 -12.19 -18.60
C GLN A 226 10.27 -13.37 -19.57
N GLY A 227 10.78 -14.54 -19.20
CA GLY A 227 10.73 -15.76 -20.00
C GLY A 227 11.73 -15.81 -21.16
N GLY A 228 12.45 -14.72 -21.46
CA GLY A 228 13.54 -14.72 -22.44
C GLY A 228 14.80 -15.43 -21.91
N GLU A 229 15.65 -15.90 -22.82
CA GLU A 229 16.94 -16.49 -22.48
C GLU A 229 17.82 -15.46 -21.74
N ALA A 230 18.39 -15.88 -20.62
CA ALA A 230 19.18 -15.03 -19.73
C ALA A 230 20.66 -15.04 -20.11
N GLU A 231 21.03 -14.17 -21.05
CA GLU A 231 22.39 -14.10 -21.58
C GLU A 231 23.32 -13.15 -20.82
N LYS A 232 22.75 -12.24 -20.02
CA LYS A 232 23.50 -11.09 -19.45
C LYS A 232 23.16 -10.85 -17.99
N PHE A 233 24.21 -10.59 -17.21
CA PHE A 233 24.19 -10.10 -15.84
C PHE A 233 24.66 -8.63 -15.82
N TYR A 234 24.05 -7.81 -14.98
CA TYR A 234 24.22 -6.36 -15.01
C TYR A 234 24.46 -5.77 -13.63
N LEU A 235 25.21 -4.66 -13.59
CA LEU A 235 25.32 -3.76 -12.45
C LEU A 235 24.92 -2.36 -12.90
N LEU A 236 23.97 -1.76 -12.20
CA LEU A 236 23.57 -0.38 -12.46
C LEU A 236 24.70 0.58 -12.05
N VAL A 237 25.13 1.46 -12.95
CA VAL A 237 26.10 2.53 -12.64
C VAL A 237 25.35 3.82 -12.34
N SER A 238 24.40 4.19 -13.19
CA SER A 238 23.51 5.34 -13.03
C SER A 238 22.22 5.16 -13.80
N GLY A 239 21.19 5.91 -13.42
CA GLY A 239 19.87 5.89 -14.06
C GLY A 239 18.85 5.05 -13.29
N ARG A 240 17.70 4.81 -13.91
CA ARG A 240 16.56 4.14 -13.30
C ARG A 240 16.06 2.99 -14.16
N ILE A 241 15.92 1.81 -13.55
CA ILE A 241 15.38 0.61 -14.18
C ILE A 241 14.14 0.17 -13.41
N GLU A 242 13.05 -0.07 -14.11
CA GLU A 242 11.85 -0.67 -13.55
C GLU A 242 11.85 -2.18 -13.79
N LEU A 243 11.55 -2.93 -12.73
CA LEU A 243 11.34 -4.38 -12.81
C LEU A 243 9.85 -4.70 -12.85
N TRP A 244 9.47 -5.52 -13.81
CA TRP A 244 8.09 -5.93 -14.04
C TRP A 244 7.96 -7.44 -13.97
N TYR A 245 6.88 -7.93 -13.37
CA TYR A 245 6.55 -9.35 -13.35
C TYR A 245 5.14 -9.59 -13.89
N CYS A 246 5.02 -10.58 -14.75
CA CYS A 246 3.76 -10.97 -15.36
C CYS A 246 3.38 -12.40 -14.94
N SER A 247 2.08 -12.65 -14.82
CA SER A 247 1.55 -14.00 -14.65
C SER A 247 1.96 -14.90 -15.81
N SER A 248 1.96 -16.22 -15.58
CA SER A 248 2.31 -17.21 -16.61
C SER A 248 1.44 -17.13 -17.88
N ASP A 249 0.20 -16.64 -17.77
CA ASP A 249 -0.69 -16.40 -18.92
C ASP A 249 -0.54 -14.99 -19.55
N GLY A 250 0.34 -14.16 -19.01
CA GLY A 250 0.63 -12.80 -19.48
C GLY A 250 -0.50 -11.79 -19.28
N LYS A 251 -1.60 -12.17 -18.61
CA LYS A 251 -2.78 -11.29 -18.47
C LYS A 251 -2.63 -10.23 -17.38
N ILE A 252 -1.84 -10.52 -16.37
CA ILE A 252 -1.62 -9.64 -15.22
C ILE A 252 -0.14 -9.35 -15.15
N CYS A 253 0.23 -8.09 -15.36
CA CYS A 253 1.58 -7.60 -15.12
C CYS A 253 1.52 -6.55 -14.02
N PHE A 254 2.52 -6.53 -13.14
CA PHE A 254 2.64 -5.50 -12.12
C PHE A 254 4.09 -5.06 -11.95
N PHE A 255 4.22 -3.79 -11.59
CA PHE A 255 5.49 -3.20 -11.19
C PHE A 255 5.97 -3.85 -9.89
N LEU A 256 7.17 -4.43 -9.91
CA LEU A 256 7.79 -5.03 -8.73
C LEU A 256 8.47 -3.98 -7.87
N ASN A 257 9.44 -3.27 -8.46
CA ASN A 257 10.19 -2.16 -7.87
C ASN A 257 11.10 -1.49 -8.92
N SER A 258 11.66 -0.33 -8.58
CA SER A 258 12.74 0.30 -9.36
C SER A 258 14.13 -0.08 -8.82
N LEU A 259 15.15 0.01 -9.67
CA LEU A 259 16.57 -0.01 -9.34
C LEU A 259 17.15 1.35 -9.70
N GLU A 260 17.79 2.01 -8.73
CA GLU A 260 18.29 3.39 -8.83
C GLU A 260 19.66 3.55 -8.17
N SER A 261 20.03 2.66 -7.25
CA SER A 261 21.28 2.77 -6.51
C SER A 261 22.44 2.24 -7.33
N THR A 262 23.51 3.03 -7.39
CA THR A 262 24.78 2.66 -8.03
C THR A 262 25.35 1.39 -7.41
N GLY A 263 25.56 0.36 -8.23
CA GLY A 263 26.04 -0.96 -7.81
C GLY A 263 24.95 -2.03 -7.72
N GLN A 264 23.67 -1.68 -7.90
CA GLN A 264 22.59 -2.68 -7.84
C GLN A 264 22.71 -3.72 -8.96
N ALA A 265 22.81 -4.98 -8.55
CA ALA A 265 22.89 -6.13 -9.44
C ALA A 265 21.50 -6.59 -9.92
N PHE A 266 21.40 -6.91 -11.21
CA PHE A 266 20.19 -7.45 -11.85
C PHE A 266 20.53 -8.39 -13.02
N GLY A 267 19.54 -9.10 -13.54
CA GLY A 267 19.77 -10.14 -14.56
C GLY A 267 20.50 -11.39 -14.05
N TRP A 268 20.42 -11.66 -12.73
CA TRP A 268 21.08 -12.80 -12.09
C TRP A 268 20.62 -14.17 -12.62
N SER A 269 19.49 -14.25 -13.32
CA SER A 269 19.05 -15.43 -14.06
C SER A 269 20.13 -15.96 -15.03
N ALA A 270 21.03 -15.09 -15.52
CA ALA A 270 22.15 -15.49 -16.37
C ALA A 270 23.15 -16.44 -15.66
N LEU A 271 23.10 -16.52 -14.33
CA LEU A 271 23.99 -17.34 -13.50
C LEU A 271 23.28 -18.55 -12.87
N VAL A 272 21.97 -18.69 -13.09
CA VAL A 272 21.14 -19.71 -12.42
C VAL A 272 20.26 -20.43 -13.44
N GLU A 273 20.32 -21.75 -13.46
CA GLU A 273 19.48 -22.57 -14.33
C GLU A 273 17.98 -22.33 -14.04
N PRO A 274 17.11 -22.39 -15.07
CA PRO A 274 17.38 -22.79 -16.46
C PRO A 274 17.88 -21.65 -17.36
N ASN A 275 18.46 -20.58 -16.81
CA ASN A 275 18.91 -19.41 -17.55
C ASN A 275 17.80 -18.72 -18.35
N HIS A 276 16.66 -18.49 -17.69
CA HIS A 276 15.58 -17.67 -18.21
C HIS A 276 15.31 -16.49 -17.27
N TYR A 277 15.07 -15.30 -17.83
CA TYR A 277 14.78 -14.11 -17.04
C TYR A 277 13.44 -14.27 -16.31
N GLN A 278 13.45 -14.14 -14.98
CA GLN A 278 12.24 -14.26 -14.17
C GLN A 278 11.37 -13.00 -14.16
N VAL A 279 11.91 -11.87 -14.62
CA VAL A 279 11.25 -10.54 -14.62
C VAL A 279 11.70 -9.81 -15.88
N SER A 280 10.95 -8.80 -16.29
CA SER A 280 11.41 -7.84 -17.29
C SER A 280 12.12 -6.66 -16.63
N ALA A 281 13.08 -6.06 -17.35
CA ALA A 281 13.79 -4.86 -16.93
C ALA A 281 13.71 -3.78 -18.01
N ILE A 282 13.18 -2.61 -17.65
CA ILE A 282 12.95 -1.49 -18.57
C ILE A 282 13.62 -0.25 -18.01
N ALA A 283 14.45 0.42 -18.79
CA ALA A 283 15.03 1.70 -18.40
C ALA A 283 13.90 2.76 -18.40
N SER A 284 13.59 3.37 -17.26
CA SER A 284 12.64 4.51 -17.22
C SER A 284 13.33 5.86 -17.39
N ASP A 285 14.64 5.92 -17.12
CA ASP A 285 15.53 7.04 -17.42
C ASP A 285 16.71 6.60 -18.31
N SER A 286 17.60 7.53 -18.66
CA SER A 286 18.88 7.16 -19.29
C SER A 286 19.70 6.34 -18.29
N VAL A 287 20.08 5.14 -18.70
CA VAL A 287 20.77 4.16 -17.83
C VAL A 287 22.16 3.88 -18.35
N CYS A 288 23.13 3.91 -17.44
CA CYS A 288 24.47 3.39 -17.65
C CYS A 288 24.64 2.13 -16.79
N ALA A 289 25.12 1.03 -17.39
CA ALA A 289 25.28 -0.23 -16.68
C ALA A 289 26.55 -0.98 -17.12
N LEU A 290 27.17 -1.68 -16.19
CA LEU A 290 28.24 -2.63 -16.47
C LEU A 290 27.63 -4.02 -16.72
N VAL A 291 27.98 -4.64 -17.85
CA VAL A 291 27.36 -5.88 -18.34
C VAL A 291 28.39 -6.98 -18.44
N PHE A 292 27.98 -8.19 -18.09
CA PHE A 292 28.75 -9.41 -18.19
C PHE A 292 27.92 -10.49 -18.88
N THR A 293 28.47 -11.16 -19.88
CA THR A 293 27.77 -12.26 -20.56
C THR A 293 27.82 -13.54 -19.71
N ALA A 294 26.74 -14.32 -19.72
CA ALA A 294 26.64 -15.63 -19.08
C ALA A 294 27.76 -16.57 -19.53
N GLU A 295 28.08 -16.57 -20.82
CA GLU A 295 29.15 -17.38 -21.40
C GLU A 295 30.52 -17.06 -20.77
N ALA A 296 30.92 -15.78 -20.76
CA ALA A 296 32.19 -15.36 -20.18
C ALA A 296 32.29 -15.65 -18.68
N LEU A 297 31.22 -15.41 -17.91
CA LEU A 297 31.20 -15.72 -16.48
C LEU A 297 31.29 -17.23 -16.24
N THR A 298 30.57 -18.03 -17.02
CA THR A 298 30.62 -19.50 -16.93
C THR A 298 32.00 -20.04 -17.25
N ALA A 299 32.65 -19.53 -18.29
CA ALA A 299 34.02 -19.89 -18.64
C ALA A 299 35.02 -19.54 -17.54
N LEU A 300 34.86 -18.37 -16.89
CA LEU A 300 35.67 -17.99 -15.73
C LEU A 300 35.41 -18.90 -14.53
N CYS A 301 34.15 -19.24 -14.23
CA CYS A 301 33.81 -20.17 -13.16
C CYS A 301 34.44 -21.56 -13.34
N HIS A 302 34.50 -22.06 -14.58
CA HIS A 302 35.17 -23.34 -14.89
C HIS A 302 36.68 -23.26 -14.73
N ARG A 303 37.29 -22.12 -15.09
CA ARG A 303 38.74 -21.92 -14.97
C ARG A 303 39.19 -21.68 -13.53
N GLU A 304 38.39 -20.94 -12.75
CA GLU A 304 38.69 -20.51 -11.38
C GLU A 304 37.54 -20.90 -10.43
N PRO A 305 37.52 -22.14 -9.92
CA PRO A 305 36.44 -22.62 -9.04
C PRO A 305 36.26 -21.85 -7.72
N LEU A 306 37.32 -21.23 -7.20
CA LEU A 306 37.23 -20.35 -6.03
C LEU A 306 36.41 -19.08 -6.34
N PHE A 307 36.68 -18.45 -7.49
CA PHE A 307 35.86 -17.34 -8.00
C PHE A 307 34.39 -17.78 -8.13
N ALA A 308 34.14 -18.97 -8.68
CA ALA A 308 32.80 -19.51 -8.87
C ALA A 308 32.04 -19.66 -7.54
N THR A 309 32.73 -20.13 -6.50
CA THR A 309 32.18 -20.27 -5.14
C THR A 309 31.80 -18.90 -4.58
N GLU A 310 32.74 -17.94 -4.59
CA GLU A 310 32.49 -16.57 -4.09
C GLU A 310 31.33 -15.91 -4.84
N LEU A 311 31.31 -15.98 -6.18
CA LEU A 311 30.24 -15.41 -6.99
C LEU A 311 28.88 -16.02 -6.64
N MET A 312 28.80 -17.34 -6.47
CA MET A 312 27.53 -18.00 -6.19
C MET A 312 27.01 -17.69 -4.77
N GLU A 313 27.89 -17.49 -3.78
CA GLU A 313 27.47 -16.97 -2.47
C GLU A 313 26.82 -15.58 -2.60
N ARG A 314 27.37 -14.71 -3.47
CA ARG A 314 26.78 -13.39 -3.75
C ARG A 314 25.46 -13.49 -4.48
N VAL A 315 25.31 -14.43 -5.42
CA VAL A 315 24.03 -14.72 -6.10
C VAL A 315 22.97 -15.22 -5.11
N ILE A 316 23.31 -16.16 -4.22
CA ILE A 316 22.43 -16.63 -3.14
C ILE A 316 22.02 -15.49 -2.23
N TRP A 317 22.97 -14.62 -1.85
CA TRP A 317 22.67 -13.43 -1.06
C TRP A 317 21.67 -12.50 -1.77
N LEU A 318 21.86 -12.26 -3.07
CA LEU A 318 21.00 -11.41 -3.88
C LEU A 318 19.57 -11.98 -4.01
N ILE A 319 19.44 -13.26 -4.41
CA ILE A 319 18.13 -13.91 -4.54
C ILE A 319 17.45 -14.00 -3.18
N GLY A 320 18.21 -14.34 -2.13
CA GLY A 320 17.71 -14.37 -0.76
C GLY A 320 17.16 -13.03 -0.28
N ASN A 321 17.77 -11.91 -0.66
CA ASN A 321 17.25 -10.57 -0.38
C ASN A 321 15.96 -10.31 -1.16
N ARG A 322 15.90 -10.65 -2.45
CA ARG A 322 14.69 -10.50 -3.27
C ARG A 322 13.54 -11.35 -2.76
N LEU A 323 13.80 -12.56 -2.26
CA LEU A 323 12.79 -13.43 -1.65
C LEU A 323 12.24 -12.85 -0.34
N ARG A 324 13.07 -12.22 0.50
CA ARG A 324 12.58 -11.51 1.69
C ARG A 324 11.66 -10.35 1.30
N MET A 325 12.09 -9.54 0.33
CA MET A 325 11.28 -8.42 -0.17
C MET A 325 9.93 -8.87 -0.72
N ALA A 326 9.90 -9.91 -1.56
CA ALA A 326 8.67 -10.44 -2.12
C ALA A 326 7.70 -10.94 -1.03
N ARG A 327 8.23 -11.60 0.01
CA ARG A 327 7.43 -12.05 1.16
C ARG A 327 6.86 -10.89 1.98
N THR A 328 7.63 -9.82 2.16
CA THR A 328 7.13 -8.60 2.80
C THR A 328 6.01 -7.94 1.98
N GLN A 329 6.17 -7.85 0.66
CA GLN A 329 5.11 -7.35 -0.22
C GLN A 329 3.85 -8.23 -0.15
N LEU A 330 4.02 -9.56 -0.05
CA LEU A 330 2.91 -10.49 0.15
C LEU A 330 2.19 -10.22 1.48
N ILE A 331 2.91 -9.89 2.55
CA ILE A 331 2.31 -9.50 3.83
C ILE A 331 1.48 -8.22 3.67
N ALA A 332 2.06 -7.18 3.07
CA ALA A 332 1.39 -5.89 2.87
C ALA A 332 0.04 -6.07 2.16
N ARG A 333 0.05 -6.82 1.05
CA ARG A 333 -1.13 -7.03 0.21
C ARG A 333 -2.14 -7.98 0.83
N ARG A 334 -1.70 -9.16 1.28
CA ARG A 334 -2.61 -10.22 1.76
C ARG A 334 -3.35 -9.82 3.02
N TYR A 335 -2.73 -9.02 3.88
CA TYR A 335 -3.31 -8.68 5.18
C TYR A 335 -3.78 -7.23 5.29
N HIS A 336 -3.71 -6.42 4.21
CA HIS A 336 -4.05 -4.99 4.21
C HIS A 336 -3.38 -4.23 5.36
N LYS A 337 -2.07 -4.47 5.50
CA LYS A 337 -1.26 -4.09 6.67
C LYS A 337 0.07 -3.50 6.20
N GLU A 338 0.00 -2.42 5.43
CA GLU A 338 1.16 -1.74 4.81
C GLU A 338 2.18 -1.30 5.87
N THR A 339 1.72 -0.67 6.96
CA THR A 339 2.57 -0.23 8.07
C THR A 339 3.33 -1.39 8.71
N LEU A 340 2.67 -2.52 8.93
CA LEU A 340 3.28 -3.71 9.51
C LEU A 340 4.22 -4.42 8.55
N ALA A 341 3.96 -4.38 7.25
CA ALA A 341 4.91 -4.88 6.26
C ALA A 341 6.21 -4.06 6.29
N VAL A 342 6.13 -2.75 6.48
CA VAL A 342 7.32 -1.92 6.72
C VAL A 342 8.01 -2.30 8.03
N THR A 343 7.27 -2.51 9.13
CA THR A 343 7.86 -3.00 10.38
C THR A 343 8.61 -4.31 10.17
N ALA A 344 7.99 -5.29 9.52
CA ALA A 344 8.61 -6.57 9.21
C ALA A 344 9.83 -6.43 8.30
N LEU A 345 9.81 -5.52 7.31
CA LEU A 345 10.95 -5.22 6.46
C LEU A 345 12.15 -4.75 7.28
N LEU A 346 11.91 -3.82 8.20
CA LEU A 346 12.97 -3.20 8.99
C LEU A 346 13.51 -4.18 10.04
N GLU A 347 12.64 -4.93 10.73
CA GLU A 347 13.05 -6.00 11.66
C GLU A 347 13.91 -7.08 10.97
N GLN A 348 13.52 -7.52 9.77
CA GLN A 348 14.29 -8.49 8.99
C GLN A 348 15.68 -8.01 8.59
N ASN A 349 15.88 -6.70 8.52
CA ASN A 349 17.17 -6.10 8.18
C ASN A 349 17.84 -5.42 9.39
N ALA A 350 17.30 -5.56 10.61
CA ALA A 350 17.82 -4.89 11.81
C ALA A 350 19.29 -5.22 12.08
N ALA A 351 19.74 -6.45 11.79
CA ALA A 351 21.13 -6.87 11.95
C ALA A 351 22.10 -6.22 10.94
N THR A 352 21.60 -5.57 9.89
CA THR A 352 22.39 -4.87 8.87
C THR A 352 22.20 -3.35 8.91
N LEU A 353 21.43 -2.84 9.87
CA LEU A 353 21.23 -1.40 10.07
C LEU A 353 22.29 -0.84 11.03
N HIS A 354 22.68 0.42 10.84
CA HIS A 354 23.49 1.10 11.83
C HIS A 354 22.69 1.25 13.15
N VAL A 355 23.36 1.15 14.30
CA VAL A 355 22.68 1.22 15.61
C VAL A 355 21.99 2.56 15.86
N THR A 356 22.44 3.61 15.18
CA THR A 356 21.87 4.96 15.23
C THR A 356 20.96 5.29 14.04
N SER A 357 20.64 4.31 13.19
CA SER A 357 19.81 4.55 12.01
C SER A 357 18.45 5.12 12.43
N PRO A 358 17.96 6.19 11.79
CA PRO A 358 16.60 6.67 12.05
C PRO A 358 15.53 5.66 11.62
N LEU A 359 15.87 4.65 10.80
CA LEU A 359 14.94 3.57 10.41
C LEU A 359 14.38 2.81 11.61
N HIS A 360 15.11 2.73 12.73
CA HIS A 360 14.59 2.12 13.96
C HIS A 360 13.37 2.84 14.54
N LYS A 361 13.14 4.11 14.18
CA LYS A 361 11.97 4.89 14.64
C LYS A 361 10.72 4.64 13.81
N ILE A 362 10.88 4.23 12.55
CA ILE A 362 9.79 4.14 11.57
C ILE A 362 8.64 3.25 12.05
N PRO A 363 8.87 2.03 12.59
CA PRO A 363 7.77 1.20 13.10
C PRO A 363 6.87 1.94 14.08
N TYR A 364 7.46 2.68 15.03
CA TYR A 364 6.74 3.42 16.05
C TYR A 364 6.03 4.66 15.50
N LEU A 365 6.65 5.37 14.54
CA LEU A 365 6.02 6.53 13.91
C LEU A 365 4.81 6.12 13.04
N LEU A 366 4.80 4.89 12.53
CA LEU A 366 3.69 4.34 11.75
C LEU A 366 2.51 3.84 12.61
N GLU A 367 2.68 3.69 13.93
CA GLU A 367 1.61 3.25 14.85
C GLU A 367 0.54 4.32 15.06
N ASN A 368 0.89 5.60 14.92
CA ASN A 368 -0.01 6.72 15.16
C ASN A 368 -0.14 7.62 13.93
N ARG A 369 -1.39 7.93 13.55
CA ARG A 369 -1.72 8.84 12.45
C ARG A 369 -1.01 10.20 12.57
N LEU A 370 -0.91 10.73 13.79
CA LEU A 370 -0.33 12.05 14.05
C LEU A 370 1.17 12.10 13.81
N THR A 371 1.85 10.95 13.77
CA THR A 371 3.30 10.84 13.53
C THR A 371 3.63 10.34 12.12
N LEU A 372 2.62 10.09 11.27
CA LEU A 372 2.85 9.61 9.91
C LEU A 372 3.67 10.61 9.08
N SER A 373 3.44 11.91 9.24
CA SER A 373 4.24 12.93 8.53
C SER A 373 5.72 12.84 8.88
N ASP A 374 6.05 12.56 10.14
CA ASP A 374 7.43 12.39 10.59
C ASP A 374 8.03 11.09 10.04
N ALA A 375 7.23 10.03 9.93
CA ALA A 375 7.64 8.77 9.33
C ALA A 375 8.02 8.98 7.85
N PHE A 376 7.13 9.58 7.06
CA PHE A 376 7.38 9.88 5.65
C PHE A 376 8.56 10.83 5.48
N GLY A 377 8.62 11.93 6.23
CA GLY A 377 9.75 12.86 6.17
C GLY A 377 11.09 12.20 6.49
N THR A 378 11.13 11.29 7.46
CA THR A 378 12.33 10.51 7.79
C THR A 378 12.73 9.57 6.64
N LEU A 379 11.76 8.84 6.07
CA LEU A 379 12.02 7.93 4.95
C LEU A 379 12.51 8.68 3.71
N GLU A 380 11.93 9.83 3.38
CA GLU A 380 12.34 10.65 2.24
C GLU A 380 13.74 11.24 2.42
N LEU A 381 14.04 11.72 3.64
CA LEU A 381 15.38 12.24 3.97
C LEU A 381 16.43 11.14 3.82
N ILE A 382 16.15 9.93 4.33
CA ILE A 382 17.06 8.80 4.15
C ILE A 382 17.18 8.46 2.67
N ARG A 383 16.09 8.27 1.94
CA ARG A 383 16.09 7.96 0.49
C ARG A 383 17.00 8.91 -0.29
N ASN A 384 16.91 10.21 -0.03
CA ASN A 384 17.56 11.25 -0.81
C ASN A 384 18.98 11.58 -0.33
N HIS A 385 19.26 11.45 0.98
CA HIS A 385 20.48 11.98 1.60
C HIS A 385 21.22 10.99 2.51
N GLY A 386 20.73 9.76 2.66
CA GLY A 386 21.36 8.72 3.48
C GLY A 386 22.74 8.33 2.94
N GLU A 387 23.72 8.22 3.83
CA GLU A 387 25.09 7.80 3.47
C GLU A 387 25.17 6.29 3.19
N ASP A 388 24.39 5.49 3.92
CA ASP A 388 24.34 4.03 3.76
C ASP A 388 23.38 3.63 2.62
N GLU A 389 23.89 2.83 1.68
CA GLU A 389 23.11 2.38 0.51
C GLU A 389 21.98 1.41 0.89
N ASN A 390 22.19 0.54 1.89
CA ASN A 390 21.18 -0.37 2.36
C ASN A 390 20.03 0.39 3.03
N GLU A 391 20.32 1.39 3.85
CA GLU A 391 19.31 2.25 4.47
C GLU A 391 18.50 3.04 3.43
N ARG A 392 19.17 3.63 2.42
CA ARG A 392 18.47 4.28 1.28
C ARG A 392 17.53 3.32 0.57
N ASN A 393 17.99 2.10 0.31
CA ASN A 393 17.19 1.09 -0.36
C ASN A 393 15.99 0.67 0.49
N LEU A 394 16.17 0.46 1.79
CA LEU A 394 15.07 0.13 2.71
C LEU A 394 14.06 1.27 2.79
N ALA A 395 14.51 2.52 2.89
CA ALA A 395 13.62 3.68 2.94
C ALA A 395 12.74 3.80 1.69
N ARG A 396 13.32 3.60 0.50
CA ARG A 396 12.58 3.56 -0.77
C ARG A 396 11.54 2.44 -0.79
N LEU A 397 11.92 1.23 -0.42
CA LEU A 397 10.99 0.09 -0.37
C LEU A 397 9.86 0.33 0.63
N SER A 398 10.15 0.97 1.76
CA SER A 398 9.12 1.37 2.73
C SER A 398 8.15 2.38 2.12
N LEU A 399 8.63 3.37 1.38
CA LEU A 399 7.78 4.34 0.69
C LEU A 399 6.90 3.66 -0.37
N ASP A 400 7.46 2.75 -1.17
CA ASP A 400 6.72 1.98 -2.17
C ASP A 400 5.60 1.14 -1.52
N ILE A 401 5.85 0.57 -0.33
CA ILE A 401 4.84 -0.19 0.42
C ILE A 401 3.75 0.73 1.01
N LEU A 402 4.11 1.95 1.39
CA LEU A 402 3.25 2.89 2.13
C LEU A 402 2.43 3.83 1.23
N GLU A 403 2.42 3.66 -0.10
CA GLU A 403 1.73 4.54 -1.05
C GLU A 403 0.29 4.89 -0.63
N LYS A 404 -0.55 3.89 -0.36
CA LYS A 404 -1.95 4.12 0.08
C LYS A 404 -2.06 4.83 1.43
N VAL A 405 -1.10 4.59 2.33
CA VAL A 405 -1.03 5.27 3.64
C VAL A 405 -0.60 6.72 3.45
N HIS A 406 0.21 7.00 2.44
CA HIS A 406 0.61 8.35 2.06
C HIS A 406 -0.58 9.15 1.53
N ASP A 407 -1.40 8.55 0.65
CA ASP A 407 -2.63 9.16 0.16
C ASP A 407 -3.61 9.48 1.29
N GLU A 408 -3.75 8.56 2.26
CA GLU A 408 -4.53 8.79 3.48
C GLU A 408 -4.00 9.97 4.30
N LEU A 409 -2.68 10.10 4.44
CA LEU A 409 -2.06 11.22 5.13
C LEU A 409 -2.29 12.54 4.39
N HIS A 410 -2.15 12.56 3.07
CA HIS A 410 -2.40 13.76 2.25
C HIS A 410 -3.83 14.26 2.39
N PHE A 411 -4.80 13.35 2.33
CA PHE A 411 -6.21 13.67 2.54
C PHE A 411 -6.44 14.24 3.94
N TYR A 412 -5.90 13.58 4.96
CA TYR A 412 -6.00 14.02 6.36
C TYR A 412 -5.40 15.41 6.60
N GLN A 413 -4.20 15.69 6.07
CA GLN A 413 -3.59 17.01 6.15
C GLN A 413 -4.39 18.06 5.34
N GLY A 414 -5.07 17.64 4.27
CA GLY A 414 -6.05 18.46 3.57
C GLY A 414 -7.18 18.93 4.49
N LEU A 415 -7.75 18.02 5.29
CA LEU A 415 -8.76 18.35 6.29
C LEU A 415 -8.24 19.32 7.35
N GLN A 416 -7.00 19.13 7.84
CA GLN A 416 -6.36 20.06 8.78
C GLN A 416 -6.23 21.47 8.19
N ARG A 417 -5.71 21.58 6.95
CA ARG A 417 -5.58 22.86 6.25
C ARG A 417 -6.92 23.55 6.05
N ILE A 418 -7.99 22.80 5.74
CA ILE A 418 -9.33 23.36 5.63
C ILE A 418 -9.81 23.89 6.97
N TYR A 419 -9.68 23.10 8.04
CA TYR A 419 -10.03 23.56 9.39
C TYR A 419 -9.31 24.86 9.75
N GLU A 420 -7.98 24.90 9.57
CA GLU A 420 -7.17 26.09 9.86
C GLU A 420 -7.58 27.28 9.01
N SER A 421 -7.84 27.07 7.71
CA SER A 421 -8.24 28.15 6.80
C SER A 421 -9.57 28.81 7.20
N VAL A 422 -10.48 28.05 7.81
CA VAL A 422 -11.76 28.56 8.31
C VAL A 422 -11.58 29.12 9.70
N ALA A 423 -11.10 28.32 10.66
CA ALA A 423 -11.01 28.72 12.07
C ALA A 423 -10.12 29.96 12.29
N ASN A 424 -9.09 30.14 11.46
CA ASN A 424 -8.16 31.27 11.51
C ASN A 424 -8.38 32.28 10.37
N ALA A 425 -9.54 32.27 9.70
CA ALA A 425 -9.84 33.23 8.65
C ALA A 425 -9.78 34.68 9.19
N PRO A 426 -9.03 35.61 8.54
CA PRO A 426 -8.84 36.98 9.00
C PRO A 426 -10.14 37.69 9.37
N GLU A 427 -10.17 38.50 10.44
CA GLU A 427 -11.41 39.13 10.95
C GLU A 427 -12.14 40.03 9.94
N ASP A 428 -11.44 40.55 8.94
CA ASP A 428 -11.98 41.37 7.85
C ASP A 428 -12.71 40.57 6.76
N GLN A 429 -12.54 39.25 6.70
CA GLN A 429 -13.30 38.41 5.77
C GLN A 429 -14.71 38.16 6.27
N THR A 430 -15.70 38.42 5.42
CA THR A 430 -17.10 38.14 5.73
C THR A 430 -17.36 36.63 5.83
N PRO A 431 -18.36 36.17 6.61
CA PRO A 431 -18.69 34.75 6.67
C PRO A 431 -18.99 34.12 5.31
N ARG A 432 -19.60 34.88 4.39
CA ARG A 432 -19.85 34.44 3.01
C ARG A 432 -18.54 34.14 2.26
N GLU A 433 -17.55 35.04 2.33
CA GLU A 433 -16.25 34.83 1.70
C GLU A 433 -15.55 33.59 2.26
N VAL A 434 -15.62 33.38 3.58
CA VAL A 434 -15.07 32.17 4.23
C VAL A 434 -15.79 30.90 3.76
N ARG A 435 -17.13 30.94 3.63
CA ARG A 435 -17.90 29.82 3.07
C ARG A 435 -17.48 29.50 1.64
N HIS A 436 -17.31 30.50 0.77
CA HIS A 436 -16.80 30.29 -0.59
C HIS A 436 -15.40 29.67 -0.61
N HIS A 437 -14.50 30.15 0.24
CA HIS A 437 -13.16 29.58 0.36
C HIS A 437 -13.25 28.11 0.78
N CYS A 438 -14.02 27.83 1.84
CA CYS A 438 -14.28 26.48 2.35
C CYS A 438 -14.84 25.54 1.27
N MET A 439 -15.82 25.99 0.46
CA MET A 439 -16.37 25.18 -0.64
C MET A 439 -15.31 24.85 -1.69
N ARG A 440 -14.49 25.82 -2.09
CA ARG A 440 -13.44 25.60 -3.09
C ARG A 440 -12.37 24.64 -2.59
N THR A 441 -11.97 24.76 -1.32
CA THR A 441 -10.94 23.88 -0.73
C THR A 441 -11.47 22.46 -0.51
N PHE A 442 -12.72 22.29 -0.05
CA PHE A 442 -13.34 20.96 0.03
C PHE A 442 -13.50 20.33 -1.34
N ARG A 443 -13.96 21.09 -2.34
CA ARG A 443 -14.09 20.59 -3.71
C ARG A 443 -12.75 20.08 -4.24
N ALA A 444 -11.68 20.87 -4.12
CA ALA A 444 -10.35 20.46 -4.55
C ALA A 444 -9.82 19.23 -3.80
N LEU A 445 -10.24 19.03 -2.54
CA LEU A 445 -9.89 17.86 -1.75
C LEU A 445 -10.68 16.61 -2.19
N PHE A 446 -12.00 16.73 -2.36
CA PHE A 446 -12.85 15.61 -2.80
C PHE A 446 -12.62 15.21 -4.25
N GLU A 447 -12.21 16.13 -5.13
CA GLU A 447 -11.79 15.83 -6.51
C GLU A 447 -10.61 14.85 -6.59
N GLN A 448 -9.85 14.68 -5.51
CA GLN A 448 -8.75 13.69 -5.39
C GLN A 448 -9.22 12.32 -4.88
N THR A 449 -10.51 12.16 -4.57
CA THR A 449 -11.09 10.90 -4.05
C THR A 449 -11.95 10.21 -5.11
N HIS A 450 -12.30 8.95 -4.86
CA HIS A 450 -13.27 8.24 -5.71
C HIS A 450 -14.69 8.60 -5.30
N TYR A 451 -15.46 9.18 -6.22
CA TYR A 451 -16.86 9.53 -5.97
C TYR A 451 -17.70 9.45 -7.25
N ASN A 452 -19.01 9.29 -7.08
CA ASN A 452 -20.01 9.42 -8.13
C ASN A 452 -21.11 10.41 -7.73
N VAL A 453 -21.50 11.28 -8.65
CA VAL A 453 -22.67 12.16 -8.50
C VAL A 453 -23.66 11.84 -9.62
N ALA A 454 -24.94 11.74 -9.30
CA ALA A 454 -26.01 11.51 -10.29
C ALA A 454 -27.26 12.35 -9.98
N GLY A 455 -28.09 12.57 -10.99
CA GLY A 455 -29.37 13.26 -10.83
C GLY A 455 -29.28 14.79 -10.80
N GLU A 456 -28.14 15.37 -11.16
CA GLU A 456 -27.92 16.82 -11.18
C GLU A 456 -28.93 17.57 -12.07
N GLU A 457 -29.55 16.89 -13.04
CA GLU A 457 -30.66 17.40 -13.85
C GLU A 457 -31.92 17.76 -13.03
N HIS A 458 -32.06 17.23 -11.82
CA HIS A 458 -33.15 17.55 -10.90
C HIS A 458 -32.88 18.81 -10.07
N LEU A 459 -31.68 19.38 -10.13
CA LEU A 459 -31.37 20.63 -9.43
C LEU A 459 -32.18 21.78 -10.05
N PRO A 460 -32.98 22.52 -9.25
CA PRO A 460 -33.73 23.67 -9.76
C PRO A 460 -32.82 24.71 -10.42
N ASP A 461 -33.34 25.43 -11.42
CA ASP A 461 -32.56 26.46 -12.13
C ASP A 461 -32.36 27.73 -11.30
N SER A 462 -33.24 28.01 -10.34
CA SER A 462 -33.11 29.09 -9.36
C SER A 462 -32.55 28.60 -8.03
N SER A 463 -31.96 29.51 -7.25
CA SER A 463 -31.61 29.27 -5.84
C SER A 463 -32.77 29.65 -4.90
N GLY A 464 -32.57 29.53 -3.58
CA GLY A 464 -33.59 29.77 -2.57
C GLY A 464 -34.42 28.52 -2.25
N HIS A 465 -33.78 27.35 -2.26
CA HIS A 465 -34.44 26.06 -2.05
C HIS A 465 -33.87 25.31 -0.84
N LEU A 466 -34.68 24.40 -0.32
CA LEU A 466 -34.31 23.50 0.77
C LEU A 466 -33.71 22.23 0.19
N PHE A 467 -32.55 21.82 0.68
CA PHE A 467 -31.92 20.56 0.35
C PHE A 467 -31.98 19.65 1.56
N ILE A 468 -32.60 18.48 1.42
CA ILE A 468 -32.61 17.48 2.49
C ILE A 468 -31.67 16.34 2.13
N MET A 469 -31.01 15.76 3.12
CA MET A 469 -30.16 14.58 2.91
C MET A 469 -30.09 13.68 4.12
N ASN A 470 -29.83 12.39 3.88
CA ASN A 470 -29.44 11.50 4.96
C ASN A 470 -28.05 11.87 5.49
N HIS A 471 -27.76 11.54 6.75
CA HIS A 471 -26.57 11.98 7.47
C HIS A 471 -25.78 10.80 8.00
N LEU A 472 -24.51 10.74 7.61
CA LEU A 472 -23.66 9.58 7.86
C LEU A 472 -22.64 9.85 8.98
N GLU A 473 -22.29 8.79 9.70
CA GLU A 473 -21.12 8.80 10.58
C GLU A 473 -19.84 9.07 9.77
N ASN A 474 -18.80 9.55 10.43
CA ASN A 474 -17.50 9.74 9.80
C ASN A 474 -16.55 8.63 10.25
N HIS A 475 -15.78 8.08 9.31
CA HIS A 475 -14.73 7.14 9.65
C HIS A 475 -13.70 7.78 10.59
N THR A 476 -13.28 7.05 11.62
CA THR A 476 -12.36 7.56 12.67
C THR A 476 -11.05 8.11 12.11
N ASP A 477 -10.57 7.53 11.02
CA ASP A 477 -9.39 7.99 10.28
C ASP A 477 -9.50 9.43 9.74
N ASN A 478 -10.70 9.95 9.52
CA ASN A 478 -10.88 11.33 9.06
C ASN A 478 -11.11 12.32 10.22
N MET A 479 -11.06 11.87 11.47
CA MET A 479 -11.23 12.74 12.63
C MET A 479 -9.94 13.51 12.92
N LEU A 480 -10.07 14.83 13.04
CA LEU A 480 -8.98 15.71 13.43
C LEU A 480 -8.66 15.54 14.93
N PRO A 481 -7.52 16.05 15.43
CA PRO A 481 -7.17 15.95 16.85
C PRO A 481 -8.26 16.53 17.76
N ASN A 482 -8.30 16.09 19.02
CA ASN A 482 -9.34 16.44 20.00
C ASN A 482 -10.75 16.00 19.57
N ASP A 483 -10.85 14.85 18.90
CA ASP A 483 -12.10 14.27 18.41
C ASP A 483 -12.91 15.23 17.53
N PHE A 484 -12.24 16.16 16.84
CA PHE A 484 -12.89 17.12 15.97
C PHE A 484 -13.38 16.45 14.68
N ARG A 485 -14.67 16.60 14.41
CA ARG A 485 -15.38 15.95 13.30
C ARG A 485 -15.84 16.98 12.28
N LEU A 486 -15.19 16.99 11.13
CA LEU A 486 -15.77 17.57 9.93
C LEU A 486 -16.88 16.63 9.43
N THR A 487 -18.07 17.16 9.20
CA THR A 487 -19.21 16.41 8.62
C THR A 487 -19.00 16.32 7.10
N LEU A 488 -18.28 15.29 6.66
CA LEU A 488 -17.76 15.21 5.29
C LEU A 488 -18.85 15.01 4.24
N ASP A 489 -19.92 14.31 4.58
CA ASP A 489 -21.08 14.09 3.72
C ASP A 489 -21.77 15.40 3.30
N THR A 490 -22.09 16.24 4.26
CA THR A 490 -22.73 17.55 4.05
C THR A 490 -21.77 18.53 3.40
N HIS A 491 -20.47 18.49 3.73
CA HIS A 491 -19.46 19.28 3.02
C HIS A 491 -19.31 18.83 1.56
N PHE A 492 -19.40 17.53 1.28
CA PHE A 492 -19.39 16.99 -0.08
C PHE A 492 -20.61 17.49 -0.85
N VAL A 493 -21.82 17.32 -0.34
CA VAL A 493 -23.04 17.82 -1.01
C VAL A 493 -22.97 19.33 -1.24
N SER A 494 -22.48 20.09 -0.25
CA SER A 494 -22.32 21.54 -0.37
C SER A 494 -21.36 21.92 -1.51
N SER A 495 -20.18 21.30 -1.55
CA SER A 495 -19.06 21.70 -2.42
C SER A 495 -19.06 21.04 -3.80
N MET A 496 -19.56 19.81 -3.90
CA MET A 496 -19.53 18.97 -5.10
C MET A 496 -20.86 18.92 -5.85
N VAL A 497 -21.99 19.20 -5.19
CA VAL A 497 -23.32 19.11 -5.82
C VAL A 497 -23.97 20.49 -5.96
N ILE A 498 -24.09 21.24 -4.86
CA ILE A 498 -24.85 22.51 -4.85
C ILE A 498 -24.00 23.66 -5.36
N TYR A 499 -22.80 23.86 -4.80
CA TYR A 499 -21.92 24.98 -5.15
C TYR A 499 -21.58 25.06 -6.65
N PRO A 500 -21.33 23.95 -7.39
CA PRO A 500 -21.07 24.01 -8.82
C PRO A 500 -22.24 24.54 -9.67
N LYS A 501 -23.50 24.26 -9.28
CA LYS A 501 -24.70 24.70 -10.01
C LYS A 501 -25.02 26.18 -9.75
N TYR A 502 -24.94 26.62 -8.48
CA TYR A 502 -25.43 27.94 -8.08
C TYR A 502 -24.32 28.98 -7.92
N HIS A 503 -23.06 28.55 -7.86
CA HIS A 503 -21.90 29.41 -7.58
C HIS A 503 -22.01 30.23 -6.30
N GLU A 504 -22.83 29.76 -5.35
CA GLU A 504 -23.07 30.35 -4.04
C GLU A 504 -22.97 29.26 -2.98
N ALA A 505 -22.31 29.57 -1.86
CA ALA A 505 -22.10 28.58 -0.81
C ALA A 505 -23.39 28.39 0.00
N PRO A 506 -23.95 27.16 0.08
CA PRO A 506 -25.20 26.95 0.79
C PRO A 506 -25.04 27.16 2.29
N ILE A 507 -26.13 27.56 2.93
CA ILE A 507 -26.23 27.67 4.38
C ILE A 507 -26.58 26.30 4.94
N ARG A 508 -25.85 25.85 5.95
CA ARG A 508 -26.12 24.56 6.60
C ARG A 508 -26.86 24.78 7.91
N VAL A 509 -27.74 23.83 8.25
CA VAL A 509 -28.30 23.73 9.60
C VAL A 509 -27.44 22.75 10.39
N VAL A 510 -26.86 23.24 11.49
CA VAL A 510 -25.94 22.50 12.34
C VAL A 510 -26.45 22.46 13.77
N LYS A 511 -26.24 21.33 14.45
CA LYS A 511 -26.53 21.23 15.88
C LYS A 511 -25.56 22.14 16.64
N LYS A 512 -26.06 22.92 17.60
CA LYS A 512 -25.19 23.72 18.48
C LYS A 512 -24.25 22.77 19.24
N PRO A 513 -22.91 22.97 19.18
CA PRO A 513 -21.95 22.19 19.94
C PRO A 513 -22.13 22.39 21.46
N GLU A 514 -21.65 21.45 22.25
CA GLU A 514 -21.51 21.60 23.71
C GLU A 514 -20.35 22.57 24.01
N LEU A 515 -20.38 23.27 25.16
CA LEU A 515 -19.43 24.36 25.45
C LEU A 515 -17.96 23.92 25.53
N ASP A 516 -17.71 22.67 25.91
CA ASP A 516 -16.37 22.09 25.98
C ASP A 516 -15.76 21.85 24.58
N TRP A 517 -16.53 22.05 23.50
CA TRP A 517 -16.11 21.84 22.11
C TRP A 517 -15.70 23.15 21.42
N TYR A 518 -14.78 23.90 22.05
CA TYR A 518 -14.33 25.22 21.56
C TYR A 518 -13.93 25.23 20.07
N GLY A 519 -13.17 24.23 19.62
CA GLY A 519 -12.72 24.14 18.23
C GLY A 519 -13.88 24.02 17.23
N PHE A 520 -14.94 23.27 17.58
CA PHE A 520 -16.16 23.13 16.77
C PHE A 520 -16.93 24.44 16.68
N GLN A 521 -17.06 25.12 17.82
CA GLN A 521 -17.73 26.41 17.84
C GLN A 521 -16.97 27.43 16.98
N GLN A 522 -15.66 27.56 17.16
CA GLN A 522 -14.83 28.50 16.37
C GLN A 522 -14.99 28.27 14.85
N TYR A 523 -14.97 27.02 14.41
CA TYR A 523 -15.10 26.68 13.00
C TYR A 523 -16.48 27.03 12.42
N PHE A 524 -17.56 26.63 13.10
CA PHE A 524 -18.92 26.84 12.59
C PHE A 524 -19.42 28.29 12.76
N ASP A 525 -19.02 28.97 13.83
CA ASP A 525 -19.34 30.39 14.04
C ASP A 525 -18.73 31.24 12.91
N ARG A 526 -17.51 30.91 12.45
CA ARG A 526 -16.87 31.64 11.34
C ARG A 526 -17.62 31.50 10.01
N LEU A 527 -18.29 30.37 9.81
CA LEU A 527 -19.11 30.08 8.63
C LEU A 527 -20.52 30.67 8.73
N GLU A 528 -20.95 31.15 9.90
CA GLU A 528 -22.29 31.72 10.15
C GLU A 528 -23.42 30.80 9.64
N TYR A 529 -23.33 29.52 9.99
CA TYR A 529 -24.40 28.55 9.77
C TYR A 529 -25.53 28.69 10.79
N LEU A 530 -26.70 28.09 10.49
CA LEU A 530 -27.87 28.16 11.34
C LEU A 530 -27.82 27.08 12.43
N TYR A 531 -27.93 27.49 13.69
CA TYR A 531 -27.92 26.56 14.81
C TYR A 531 -29.30 26.02 15.19
N VAL A 532 -29.34 24.72 15.51
CA VAL A 532 -30.47 24.08 16.20
C VAL A 532 -30.02 23.48 17.52
N TYR A 533 -30.80 23.73 18.58
CA TYR A 533 -30.46 23.32 19.93
C TYR A 533 -31.10 21.96 20.27
N PRO A 534 -30.32 20.99 20.77
CA PRO A 534 -30.81 19.64 21.08
C PRO A 534 -31.58 19.52 22.40
N GLY A 535 -31.58 20.54 23.25
CA GLY A 535 -32.14 20.46 24.60
C GLY A 535 -31.93 21.73 25.43
N GLU A 536 -31.45 21.54 26.66
CA GLU A 536 -31.05 22.64 27.56
C GLU A 536 -29.90 23.43 26.95
N VAL A 537 -29.89 24.73 27.24
CA VAL A 537 -28.90 25.69 26.74
C VAL A 537 -28.06 26.10 27.93
N ASP A 538 -26.75 26.12 27.74
CA ASP A 538 -25.81 26.49 28.78
C ASP A 538 -26.04 27.93 29.26
N GLU A 539 -25.84 28.20 30.55
CA GLU A 539 -26.01 29.53 31.15
C GLU A 539 -25.10 30.59 30.50
N GLU A 540 -23.94 30.19 29.97
CA GLU A 540 -23.00 31.10 29.31
C GLU A 540 -23.33 31.34 27.82
N ASP A 541 -24.24 30.58 27.21
CA ASP A 541 -24.67 30.81 25.83
C ASP A 541 -25.54 32.07 25.74
N ARG A 542 -25.34 32.88 24.69
CA ARG A 542 -26.12 34.11 24.46
C ARG A 542 -27.63 33.88 24.43
N ASP A 543 -28.06 32.68 24.04
CA ASP A 543 -29.46 32.29 23.85
C ASP A 543 -30.04 31.52 25.07
N HIS A 544 -29.33 31.47 26.21
CA HIS A 544 -29.78 30.81 27.44
C HIS A 544 -31.10 31.38 27.97
N HIS A 545 -31.30 32.69 27.79
CA HIS A 545 -32.48 33.41 28.26
C HIS A 545 -33.75 33.10 27.46
N LEU A 546 -33.62 32.44 26.30
CA LEU A 546 -34.72 32.11 25.42
C LEU A 546 -35.38 30.79 25.83
N THR A 547 -36.67 30.64 25.60
CA THR A 547 -37.33 29.33 25.66
C THR A 547 -37.04 28.51 24.41
N ARG A 548 -37.28 27.19 24.48
CA ARG A 548 -37.16 26.32 23.30
C ARG A 548 -38.04 26.77 22.13
N GLU A 549 -39.24 27.27 22.42
CA GLU A 549 -40.15 27.81 21.40
C GLU A 549 -39.62 29.10 20.78
N GLN A 550 -39.07 30.01 21.59
CA GLN A 550 -38.46 31.25 21.11
C GLN A 550 -37.25 30.97 20.21
N ARG A 551 -36.37 30.05 20.60
CA ARG A 551 -35.22 29.63 19.75
C ARG A 551 -35.68 29.01 18.43
N ASN A 552 -36.70 28.15 18.47
CA ASN A 552 -37.23 27.54 17.24
C ASN A 552 -37.86 28.60 16.33
N ARG A 553 -38.57 29.59 16.89
CA ARG A 553 -39.12 30.71 16.13
C ARG A 553 -38.03 31.54 15.48
N GLN A 554 -36.98 31.91 16.23
CA GLN A 554 -35.83 32.64 15.68
C GLN A 554 -35.11 31.87 14.58
N PHE A 555 -34.94 30.54 14.75
CA PHE A 555 -34.39 29.69 13.70
C PHE A 555 -35.23 29.75 12.42
N ILE A 556 -36.55 29.61 12.54
CA ILE A 556 -37.46 29.69 11.38
C ILE A 556 -37.37 31.07 10.71
N GLU A 557 -37.43 32.16 11.48
CA GLU A 557 -37.32 33.53 10.97
C GLU A 557 -36.02 33.73 10.19
N GLN A 558 -34.87 33.35 10.77
CA GLN A 558 -33.56 33.46 10.11
C GLN A 558 -33.47 32.59 8.85
N ALA A 559 -33.99 31.37 8.88
CA ALA A 559 -33.98 30.48 7.72
C ALA A 559 -34.86 31.03 6.58
N LEU A 560 -36.03 31.59 6.89
CA LEU A 560 -36.90 32.23 5.90
C LEU A 560 -36.25 33.48 5.29
N GLU A 561 -35.60 34.32 6.09
CA GLU A 561 -34.85 35.49 5.59
C GLU A 561 -33.75 35.08 4.60
N ARG A 562 -33.00 34.01 4.91
CA ARG A 562 -31.96 33.46 4.02
C ARG A 562 -32.55 32.93 2.71
N LEU A 563 -33.65 32.17 2.78
CA LEU A 563 -34.34 31.69 1.57
C LEU A 563 -34.84 32.86 0.71
N GLN A 564 -35.39 33.92 1.31
CA GLN A 564 -35.82 35.14 0.61
C GLN A 564 -34.65 35.89 -0.05
N GLN A 565 -33.45 35.81 0.54
CA GLN A 565 -32.21 36.35 -0.06
C GLN A 565 -31.66 35.46 -1.19
N GLY A 566 -32.28 34.31 -1.45
CA GLY A 566 -31.88 33.35 -2.47
C GLY A 566 -30.84 32.35 -2.00
N ASP A 567 -30.55 32.26 -0.70
CA ASP A 567 -29.62 31.27 -0.16
C ASP A 567 -30.27 29.87 -0.16
N ASN A 568 -29.53 28.87 -0.63
CA ASN A 568 -29.93 27.47 -0.50
C ASN A 568 -29.60 26.96 0.92
N ILE A 569 -30.51 26.20 1.53
CA ILE A 569 -30.33 25.69 2.90
C ILE A 569 -30.28 24.17 2.91
N ILE A 570 -29.24 23.58 3.51
CA ILE A 570 -29.10 22.12 3.67
C ILE A 570 -29.52 21.70 5.08
N ILE A 571 -30.39 20.69 5.17
CA ILE A 571 -30.90 20.14 6.42
C ILE A 571 -30.83 18.60 6.40
N CYS A 572 -30.27 18.02 7.46
CA CYS A 572 -30.31 16.59 7.70
C CYS A 572 -31.50 16.23 8.63
N PRO A 573 -32.66 15.79 8.10
CA PRO A 573 -33.87 15.63 8.91
C PRO A 573 -33.77 14.52 9.97
N GLU A 574 -32.84 13.57 9.85
CA GLU A 574 -32.55 12.55 10.89
C GLU A 574 -32.11 13.20 12.21
N GLY A 575 -31.37 14.31 12.12
CA GLY A 575 -30.80 15.02 13.27
C GLY A 575 -29.84 14.19 14.13
N ARG A 576 -29.39 13.04 13.63
CA ARG A 576 -28.32 12.15 14.12
C ARG A 576 -27.63 11.53 12.91
N CYS A 577 -26.42 11.04 13.11
CA CYS A 577 -25.65 10.32 12.10
C CYS A 577 -25.93 8.81 12.20
N TYR A 578 -25.83 8.11 11.07
CA TYR A 578 -25.97 6.65 10.97
C TYR A 578 -24.88 6.04 10.08
N TYR A 579 -24.66 4.73 10.17
CA TYR A 579 -23.87 4.03 9.14
C TYR A 579 -24.66 3.96 7.83
N THR A 580 -23.97 3.83 6.70
CA THR A 580 -24.61 3.84 5.37
C THR A 580 -25.73 2.81 5.26
N GLU A 581 -25.51 1.61 5.80
CA GLU A 581 -26.46 0.49 5.74
C GLU A 581 -27.64 0.64 6.73
N GLU A 582 -27.54 1.55 7.69
CA GLU A 582 -28.56 1.81 8.71
C GLU A 582 -29.36 3.09 8.45
N SER A 583 -28.89 3.91 7.50
CA SER A 583 -29.53 5.15 7.08
C SER A 583 -30.62 4.89 6.03
N PRO A 584 -31.74 5.64 6.01
CA PRO A 584 -32.10 6.71 6.93
C PRO A 584 -32.68 6.19 8.26
N GLY A 585 -32.37 6.88 9.35
CA GLY A 585 -33.15 6.88 10.58
C GLY A 585 -34.43 7.75 10.48
N PRO A 586 -35.20 7.88 11.58
CA PRO A 586 -36.46 8.62 11.58
C PRO A 586 -36.27 10.12 11.32
N PHE A 587 -37.05 10.67 10.38
CA PHE A 587 -37.01 12.10 10.05
C PHE A 587 -37.81 12.96 11.04
N LYS A 588 -37.29 14.15 11.32
CA LYS A 588 -37.95 15.18 12.14
C LYS A 588 -38.77 16.12 11.27
N ALA A 589 -39.84 16.68 11.84
CA ALA A 589 -40.77 17.59 11.15
C ALA A 589 -40.20 18.98 10.80
N GLY A 590 -39.01 19.34 11.30
CA GLY A 590 -38.49 20.72 11.28
C GLY A 590 -38.41 21.34 9.88
N VAL A 591 -37.79 20.64 8.91
CA VAL A 591 -37.64 21.14 7.53
C VAL A 591 -38.97 21.28 6.81
N PHE A 592 -39.91 20.37 7.04
CA PHE A 592 -41.22 20.38 6.39
C PHE A 592 -42.09 21.52 6.94
N ARG A 593 -42.02 21.78 8.26
CA ARG A 593 -42.66 22.95 8.87
C ARG A 593 -42.06 24.26 8.38
N LEU A 594 -40.74 24.31 8.18
CA LEU A 594 -40.06 25.48 7.62
C LEU A 594 -40.54 25.77 6.19
N ALA A 595 -40.69 24.75 5.35
CA ALA A 595 -41.21 24.90 4.00
C ALA A 595 -42.65 25.48 3.98
N LEU A 596 -43.53 24.95 4.84
CA LEU A 596 -44.92 25.41 4.96
C LEU A 596 -45.07 26.81 5.57
N ALA A 597 -44.10 27.24 6.37
CA ALA A 597 -44.09 28.56 6.99
C ALA A 597 -43.63 29.69 6.04
N ALA A 598 -43.08 29.36 4.88
CA ALA A 598 -42.62 30.35 3.92
C ALA A 598 -43.77 30.97 3.12
N ASP A 599 -43.73 32.30 2.91
CA ASP A 599 -44.72 33.00 2.07
C ASP A 599 -44.77 32.45 0.64
N ILE A 600 -43.60 32.13 0.10
CA ILE A 600 -43.44 31.39 -1.16
C ILE A 600 -42.78 30.06 -0.78
N GLU A 601 -43.55 28.98 -0.84
CA GLU A 601 -43.06 27.66 -0.48
C GLU A 601 -41.86 27.25 -1.36
N PRO A 602 -40.68 27.01 -0.76
CA PRO A 602 -39.50 26.58 -1.49
C PRO A 602 -39.65 25.12 -1.93
N LEU A 603 -38.97 24.75 -3.02
CA LEU A 603 -38.78 23.34 -3.35
C LEU A 603 -37.91 22.67 -2.29
N ILE A 604 -38.28 21.43 -1.95
CA ILE A 604 -37.43 20.50 -1.20
C ILE A 604 -36.76 19.58 -2.22
N VAL A 605 -35.44 19.65 -2.29
CA VAL A 605 -34.58 18.85 -3.17
C VAL A 605 -33.99 17.70 -2.36
N PRO A 606 -34.38 16.44 -2.61
CA PRO A 606 -33.85 15.30 -1.87
C PRO A 606 -32.50 14.86 -2.45
N ILE A 607 -31.52 14.66 -1.58
CA ILE A 607 -30.22 14.08 -1.91
C ILE A 607 -29.97 12.87 -1.01
N ALA A 608 -29.56 11.74 -1.58
CA ALA A 608 -29.08 10.60 -0.80
C ALA A 608 -27.58 10.39 -1.00
N VAL A 609 -26.87 10.10 0.09
CA VAL A 609 -25.43 9.88 0.12
C VAL A 609 -25.08 8.50 0.67
N ALA A 610 -23.94 7.95 0.25
CA ALA A 610 -23.44 6.64 0.69
C ALA A 610 -21.91 6.62 0.86
N ASN A 611 -21.45 5.76 1.79
CA ASN A 611 -20.06 5.42 2.10
C ASN A 611 -19.19 6.51 2.73
N PHE A 612 -19.75 7.61 3.25
CA PHE A 612 -18.98 8.64 3.97
C PHE A 612 -18.52 8.21 5.37
N ASP A 613 -19.10 7.13 5.88
CA ASP A 613 -18.72 6.38 7.09
C ASP A 613 -17.53 5.43 6.88
N LYS A 614 -17.03 5.34 5.65
CA LYS A 614 -15.89 4.50 5.26
C LYS A 614 -14.66 5.36 4.96
N ARG A 615 -13.51 4.72 4.77
CA ARG A 615 -12.28 5.41 4.35
C ARG A 615 -12.43 6.01 2.96
N LEU A 616 -12.47 7.33 2.87
CA LEU A 616 -12.72 8.09 1.63
C LEU A 616 -11.65 7.90 0.55
N THR A 617 -10.40 7.64 0.94
CA THR A 617 -9.31 7.36 0.00
C THR A 617 -9.32 5.93 -0.54
N ARG A 618 -10.08 5.03 0.08
CA ARG A 618 -10.15 3.60 -0.32
C ARG A 618 -11.53 3.17 -0.82
N THR A 619 -12.56 4.01 -0.63
CA THR A 619 -13.95 3.68 -0.90
C THR A 619 -14.55 4.71 -1.84
N CYS A 620 -15.29 4.26 -2.85
CA CYS A 620 -16.09 5.15 -3.67
C CYS A 620 -17.30 5.67 -2.88
N THR A 621 -17.44 7.00 -2.79
CA THR A 621 -18.64 7.65 -2.25
C THR A 621 -19.65 7.99 -3.32
N ALA A 622 -20.90 8.22 -2.94
CA ALA A 622 -21.93 8.61 -3.88
C ALA A 622 -22.84 9.68 -3.32
N ALA A 623 -23.34 10.55 -4.21
CA ALA A 623 -24.47 11.43 -3.97
C ALA A 623 -25.44 11.37 -5.15
N THR A 624 -26.72 11.14 -4.87
CA THR A 624 -27.78 11.11 -5.89
C THR A 624 -28.82 12.17 -5.56
N VAL A 625 -29.11 13.05 -6.51
CA VAL A 625 -30.15 14.09 -6.42
C VAL A 625 -31.44 13.56 -7.05
N PHE A 626 -32.55 13.69 -6.32
CA PHE A 626 -33.87 13.20 -6.73
C PHE A 626 -34.79 14.37 -7.12
N PRO A 627 -35.91 14.09 -7.84
CA PRO A 627 -36.87 15.12 -8.21
C PRO A 627 -37.34 15.95 -7.01
N PRO A 628 -37.33 17.30 -7.13
CA PRO A 628 -37.78 18.17 -6.07
C PRO A 628 -39.30 18.14 -5.91
N PHE A 629 -39.78 18.47 -4.72
CA PHE A 629 -41.22 18.50 -4.41
C PHE A 629 -41.59 19.66 -3.49
N LYS A 630 -42.88 19.99 -3.42
CA LYS A 630 -43.46 20.85 -2.38
C LYS A 630 -44.20 20.01 -1.35
N VAL A 631 -44.24 20.45 -0.10
CA VAL A 631 -45.00 19.77 0.95
C VAL A 631 -46.50 19.90 0.68
N SER A 632 -46.94 21.08 0.21
CA SER A 632 -48.34 21.34 -0.16
C SER A 632 -48.88 20.47 -1.30
N ASP A 633 -48.02 19.80 -2.09
CA ASP A 633 -48.46 18.84 -3.10
C ASP A 633 -49.00 17.53 -2.47
N TYR A 634 -48.69 17.26 -1.19
CA TYR A 634 -49.01 16.01 -0.50
C TYR A 634 -49.92 16.18 0.73
N ILE A 635 -50.00 17.39 1.29
CA ILE A 635 -50.88 17.69 2.43
C ILE A 635 -51.86 18.81 2.07
N ASN A 636 -53.14 18.64 2.43
CA ASN A 636 -54.18 19.62 2.15
C ASN A 636 -54.27 20.73 3.21
N ASP A 637 -54.01 20.37 4.48
CA ASP A 637 -54.04 21.29 5.61
C ASP A 637 -52.66 21.32 6.30
N PRO A 638 -51.90 22.43 6.19
CA PRO A 638 -50.59 22.59 6.82
C PRO A 638 -50.61 22.51 8.36
N ASP A 639 -51.77 22.80 8.98
CA ASP A 639 -51.93 22.82 10.43
C ASP A 639 -52.35 21.43 10.99
N ASP A 640 -52.63 20.45 10.12
CA ASP A 640 -52.95 19.09 10.53
C ASP A 640 -51.68 18.28 10.86
N ALA A 641 -51.44 18.12 12.16
CA ALA A 641 -50.30 17.39 12.69
C ALA A 641 -50.28 15.90 12.32
N GLU A 642 -51.44 15.27 12.08
CA GLU A 642 -51.52 13.85 11.71
C GLU A 642 -51.11 13.67 10.24
N SER A 643 -51.69 14.46 9.33
CA SER A 643 -51.30 14.49 7.91
C SER A 643 -49.80 14.76 7.72
N LEU A 644 -49.23 15.71 8.45
CA LEU A 644 -47.79 15.99 8.39
C LEU A 644 -46.95 14.79 8.87
N SER A 645 -47.40 14.09 9.92
CA SER A 645 -46.69 12.93 10.45
C SER A 645 -46.71 11.75 9.46
N GLU A 646 -47.85 11.48 8.82
CA GLU A 646 -47.97 10.46 7.76
C GLU A 646 -47.12 10.79 6.53
N PHE A 647 -47.09 12.07 6.14
CA PHE A 647 -46.23 12.54 5.07
C PHE A 647 -44.75 12.30 5.37
N ILE A 648 -44.29 12.63 6.59
CA ILE A 648 -42.90 12.41 7.00
C ILE A 648 -42.52 10.92 6.95
N LEU A 649 -43.41 10.02 7.38
CA LEU A 649 -43.20 8.58 7.27
C LEU A 649 -43.05 8.16 5.80
N THR A 650 -43.87 8.73 4.92
CA THR A 650 -43.80 8.47 3.46
C THR A 650 -42.46 8.92 2.88
N VAL A 651 -42.00 10.14 3.20
CA VAL A 651 -40.69 10.65 2.77
C VAL A 651 -39.54 9.79 3.32
N ASN A 652 -39.67 9.30 4.56
CA ASN A 652 -38.67 8.40 5.15
C ASN A 652 -38.58 7.07 4.38
N GLU A 653 -39.71 6.48 3.96
CA GLU A 653 -39.72 5.30 3.10
C GLU A 653 -39.09 5.57 1.72
N TRP A 654 -39.34 6.73 1.10
CA TRP A 654 -38.65 7.11 -0.14
C TRP A 654 -37.13 7.12 0.05
N TYR A 655 -36.66 7.69 1.16
CA TYR A 655 -35.23 7.77 1.45
C TYR A 655 -34.57 6.41 1.65
N LYS A 656 -35.28 5.40 2.15
CA LYS A 656 -34.74 4.03 2.22
C LYS A 656 -34.38 3.50 0.84
N ASP A 657 -35.20 3.79 -0.16
CA ASP A 657 -34.91 3.39 -1.55
C ASP A 657 -33.88 4.31 -2.22
N TYR A 658 -33.87 5.60 -1.87
CA TYR A 658 -32.85 6.54 -2.35
C TYR A 658 -31.44 6.19 -1.86
N VAL A 659 -31.29 5.82 -0.60
CA VAL A 659 -30.00 5.37 -0.04
C VAL A 659 -29.54 4.08 -0.71
N LYS A 660 -30.43 3.11 -0.99
CA LYS A 660 -30.08 1.92 -1.78
C LYS A 660 -29.54 2.28 -3.16
N GLN A 661 -30.18 3.22 -3.86
CA GLN A 661 -29.70 3.70 -5.17
C GLN A 661 -28.34 4.40 -5.07
N ALA A 662 -28.10 5.19 -4.02
CA ALA A 662 -26.79 5.77 -3.76
C ALA A 662 -25.73 4.67 -3.51
N ILE A 663 -26.04 3.63 -2.75
CA ILE A 663 -25.14 2.47 -2.54
C ILE A 663 -24.84 1.76 -3.88
N GLU A 664 -25.85 1.51 -4.71
CA GLU A 664 -25.66 0.91 -6.04
C GLU A 664 -24.77 1.78 -6.94
N LEU A 665 -24.89 3.11 -6.85
CA LEU A 665 -24.05 4.05 -7.59
C LEU A 665 -22.57 3.92 -7.19
N THR A 666 -22.26 3.59 -5.94
CA THR A 666 -20.86 3.38 -5.49
C THR A 666 -20.18 2.17 -6.19
N GLN A 667 -20.97 1.19 -6.64
CA GLN A 667 -20.47 0.01 -7.35
C GLN A 667 -20.06 0.32 -8.80
N ARG A 668 -20.53 1.45 -9.34
CA ARG A 668 -20.25 1.91 -10.71
C ARG A 668 -19.00 2.77 -10.82
N CYS A 669 -18.28 3.01 -9.72
CA CYS A 669 -16.95 3.61 -9.77
C CYS A 669 -16.00 2.67 -10.53
N GLU A 670 -15.93 2.83 -11.86
CA GLU A 670 -14.75 2.44 -12.59
C GLU A 670 -13.62 3.35 -12.09
N LYS A 671 -12.56 2.75 -11.51
CA LYS A 671 -11.38 3.50 -11.09
C LYS A 671 -10.87 4.28 -12.31
N ALA A 672 -11.05 5.59 -12.30
CA ALA A 672 -10.54 6.45 -13.36
C ALA A 672 -9.01 6.28 -13.42
N LEU A 673 -8.56 5.91 -14.63
CA LEU A 673 -7.22 5.63 -15.16
C LEU A 673 -6.00 5.99 -14.31
#